data_AF-A0A5V8YL57-F1
#
_entry.id   AF-A0A5V8YL57-F1
#
_cell.length_a   1.000
_cell.length_b   1.000
_cell.length_c   1.000
_cell.angle_alpha   90.00
_cell.angle_beta   90.00
_cell.angle_gamma   90.00
#
_symmetry.space_group_name_H-M   'P 1'
#
loop_
_entity.id
_entity.type
_entity.pdbx_description
1 polymer ?
#
loop_
_entity_poly.entity_id
_entity_poly.type
_entity_poly.pdbx_seq_one_letter_code
_entity_poly.pdbx_strand_id
1 'polypeptide(L)'
;MQHKVNEQFIRRSAWHSPVTSLLQNPDFFGPAIMAMMILPLFLPLLTPLSILGMLFTGVIFNNHRWRCPMRMPATLKCDDPSEDREETARFLGAWNYTRIRPGKARGVFFLGTQRGSDVGRELWLSQADLVRHIMFFSTTGGGKTEALFSLMLNSLCHARGFTMMDGKAQNDTARTIWYLALRFGREDDVEFINYMTGGRSRSELLHAGDKSLPESNSFNPFVYATETLVTETLQSMLPQNVQGGEWQSRAIAMNKALVSGVKYLCVTEKRCMSMQLLREYMPLEKMAALYVTGVDARWPEEALSPLKNYLQELPGFDMAHVRTPAMWTEEPRKQHGYLTGQFSETYSTFTETYGHIFAQDAGDIDLRDSIHSDRILITMIPALELSSHTASALGKIMVTQQSMILARDLGHRVNGTDEEALEVKKYATTLPYINYLDEIGAYYTERITAMATQVRSLNFALLMAAQDAERLEGTAGGNSVSTLMQNAGVKISGKIVSDEKTMNILRRAAGQEAHARMDTLKRKDGLLGTDWQDGDQTRIVDEDKLKLKDLINLQAGENVTIFNGHPVAGASMYIPDSEKTSGTPVQINRLIQVDPIPLAELRHLVPRESERRIPRPEKVSRLIGILKGEVESPVDSFTLISPMMRRLHDECASQVLDMPDIFDISEAVYNLYSLLYTADIRTNRISLISNAPPQLSSGDGECDIIPFSLSGTRPSPEQLFSAMMKAATHSGEDTADADMQNAGTDAGVAPSANEASSGEDHDELFDKVLSGC
;
A
#
# COMPACT_ATOMS: atom_id res chain seq x y z
N MET A 1 -52.28 11.79 26.11
CA MET A 1 -52.27 11.72 24.64
C MET A 1 -50.89 12.15 24.17
N GLN A 2 -50.10 11.23 23.62
CA GLN A 2 -48.81 11.56 23.02
C GLN A 2 -49.09 12.40 21.77
N HIS A 3 -48.73 13.67 21.80
CA HIS A 3 -48.82 14.53 20.63
C HIS A 3 -47.81 14.02 19.60
N LYS A 4 -48.32 13.38 18.53
CA LYS A 4 -47.55 13.13 17.31
C LYS A 4 -47.23 14.49 16.71
N VAL A 5 -46.05 15.02 17.02
CA VAL A 5 -45.46 16.08 16.21
C VAL A 5 -45.37 15.51 14.79
N ASN A 6 -45.92 16.23 13.82
CA ASN A 6 -45.98 15.76 12.45
C ASN A 6 -44.55 15.66 11.88
N GLU A 7 -43.98 14.46 11.88
CA GLU A 7 -42.58 14.19 11.52
C GLU A 7 -42.22 14.72 10.12
N GLN A 8 -43.21 14.88 9.24
CA GLN A 8 -43.03 15.43 7.89
C GLN A 8 -42.57 16.90 7.88
N PHE A 9 -42.81 17.66 8.95
CA PHE A 9 -42.32 19.03 9.08
C PHE A 9 -40.90 19.10 9.67
N ILE A 10 -40.46 18.06 10.38
CA ILE A 10 -39.14 18.00 11.04
C ILE A 10 -38.06 17.52 10.05
N ARG A 11 -38.41 16.71 9.04
CA ARG A 11 -37.45 16.11 8.09
C ARG A 11 -37.32 16.87 6.76
N ARG A 12 -37.38 18.20 6.79
CA ARG A 12 -37.31 19.01 5.57
C ARG A 12 -35.86 19.21 5.12
N SER A 13 -35.45 18.48 4.08
CA SER A 13 -34.19 18.78 3.38
C SER A 13 -34.31 20.14 2.66
N ALA A 14 -33.37 21.05 2.90
CA ALA A 14 -33.35 22.41 2.36
C ALA A 14 -33.23 22.54 0.82
N TRP A 15 -33.17 21.42 0.08
CA TRP A 15 -32.72 21.38 -1.31
C TRP A 15 -33.85 21.32 -2.35
N HIS A 16 -35.12 21.23 -1.96
CA HIS A 16 -36.26 21.18 -2.89
C HIS A 16 -37.40 22.12 -2.48
N SER A 17 -38.08 22.73 -3.48
CA SER A 17 -39.25 23.55 -3.20
C SER A 17 -40.39 22.69 -2.60
N PRO A 18 -41.24 23.24 -1.71
CA PRO A 18 -42.32 22.48 -1.06
C PRO A 18 -43.29 21.84 -2.05
N VAL A 19 -43.51 22.48 -3.19
CA VAL A 19 -44.43 22.01 -4.23
C VAL A 19 -43.79 20.87 -5.02
N THR A 20 -42.50 20.97 -5.34
CA THR A 20 -41.78 19.92 -6.05
C THR A 20 -41.65 18.65 -5.22
N SER A 21 -41.37 18.76 -3.91
CA SER A 21 -41.28 17.56 -3.05
C SER A 21 -42.63 16.87 -2.85
N LEU A 22 -43.73 17.64 -2.78
CA LEU A 22 -45.09 17.12 -2.68
C LEU A 22 -45.50 16.39 -3.97
N LEU A 23 -45.23 16.97 -5.15
CA LEU A 23 -45.56 16.38 -6.45
C LEU A 23 -44.67 15.18 -6.83
N GLN A 24 -43.48 15.07 -6.22
CA GLN A 24 -42.57 13.94 -6.38
C GLN A 24 -42.95 12.74 -5.50
N ASN A 25 -43.76 12.93 -4.45
CA ASN A 25 -44.19 11.83 -3.60
C ASN A 25 -45.29 11.00 -4.32
N PRO A 26 -45.10 9.68 -4.51
CA PRO A 26 -46.10 8.81 -5.15
C PRO A 26 -47.49 8.92 -4.51
N ASP A 27 -47.54 9.09 -3.18
CA ASP A 27 -48.78 9.18 -2.41
C ASP A 27 -49.59 10.44 -2.73
N PHE A 28 -48.93 11.50 -3.21
CA PHE A 28 -49.57 12.76 -3.61
C PHE A 28 -49.75 12.88 -5.13
N PHE A 29 -48.81 12.31 -5.90
CA PHE A 29 -48.87 12.32 -7.36
C PHE A 29 -50.13 11.63 -7.90
N GLY A 30 -50.44 10.44 -7.39
CA GLY A 30 -51.62 9.67 -7.81
C GLY A 30 -52.94 10.44 -7.62
N PRO A 31 -53.24 10.92 -6.40
CA PRO A 31 -54.42 11.75 -6.14
C PRO A 31 -54.44 13.06 -6.92
N ALA A 32 -53.29 13.73 -7.12
CA ALA A 32 -53.20 14.96 -7.90
C ALA A 32 -53.56 14.74 -9.37
N ILE A 33 -53.05 13.67 -9.99
CA ILE A 33 -53.41 13.29 -11.36
C ILE A 33 -54.88 12.90 -11.44
N MET A 34 -55.42 12.11 -10.50
CA MET A 34 -56.84 11.78 -10.49
C MET A 34 -57.73 13.03 -10.34
N ALA A 35 -57.37 13.96 -9.47
CA ALA A 35 -58.09 15.22 -9.32
C ALA A 35 -58.10 16.02 -10.63
N MET A 36 -56.95 16.12 -11.33
CA MET A 36 -56.86 16.79 -12.63
C MET A 36 -57.62 16.06 -13.75
N MET A 37 -57.82 14.74 -13.66
CA MET A 37 -58.68 13.99 -14.59
C MET A 37 -60.18 14.18 -14.32
N ILE A 38 -60.58 14.35 -13.06
CA ILE A 38 -61.99 14.44 -12.65
C ILE A 38 -62.53 15.87 -12.76
N LEU A 39 -61.72 16.88 -12.45
CA LEU A 39 -62.11 18.30 -12.47
C LEU A 39 -62.80 18.75 -13.78
N PRO A 40 -62.34 18.33 -14.97
CA PRO A 40 -62.94 18.73 -16.24
C PRO A 40 -64.31 18.09 -16.53
N LEU A 41 -64.68 17.01 -15.83
CA LEU A 41 -66.01 16.39 -15.95
C LEU A 41 -67.11 17.28 -15.36
N PHE A 42 -66.77 18.09 -14.35
CA PHE A 42 -67.70 19.02 -13.71
C PHE A 42 -67.60 20.44 -14.26
N LEU A 43 -66.40 20.84 -14.72
CA LEU A 43 -66.11 22.17 -15.26
C LEU A 43 -65.37 22.06 -16.60
N PRO A 44 -66.09 21.92 -17.73
CA PRO A 44 -65.48 21.70 -19.04
C PRO A 44 -64.50 22.80 -19.45
N LEU A 45 -64.71 24.03 -19.00
CA LEU A 45 -63.83 25.18 -19.29
C LEU A 45 -62.39 25.02 -18.77
N LEU A 46 -62.17 24.13 -17.78
CA LEU A 46 -60.86 23.88 -17.17
C LEU A 46 -60.05 22.76 -17.87
N THR A 47 -60.60 22.10 -18.89
CA THR A 47 -59.90 21.04 -19.66
C THR A 47 -58.49 21.42 -20.13
N PRO A 48 -58.22 22.58 -20.76
CA PRO A 48 -56.87 22.90 -21.20
C PRO A 48 -55.89 23.08 -20.03
N LEU A 49 -56.37 23.60 -18.90
CA LEU A 49 -55.56 23.82 -17.71
C LEU A 49 -55.20 22.51 -17.00
N SER A 50 -56.12 21.56 -16.96
CA SER A 50 -55.88 20.25 -16.37
C SER A 50 -54.92 19.39 -17.20
N ILE A 51 -55.01 19.44 -18.52
CA ILE A 51 -54.07 18.77 -19.43
C ILE A 51 -52.65 19.34 -19.23
N LEU A 52 -52.52 20.67 -19.17
CA LEU A 52 -51.23 21.32 -18.92
C LEU A 52 -50.67 20.94 -17.53
N GLY A 53 -51.52 20.92 -16.50
CA GLY A 53 -51.16 20.50 -15.15
C GLY A 53 -50.71 19.03 -15.09
N MET A 54 -51.39 18.12 -15.78
CA MET A 54 -51.00 16.71 -15.87
C MET A 54 -49.65 16.54 -16.60
N LEU A 55 -49.43 17.26 -17.69
CA LEU A 55 -48.14 17.26 -18.39
C LEU A 55 -47.02 17.76 -17.49
N PHE A 56 -47.23 18.89 -16.80
CA PHE A 56 -46.21 19.49 -15.94
C PHE A 56 -45.89 18.58 -14.74
N THR A 57 -46.93 18.03 -14.10
CA THR A 57 -46.79 17.11 -12.97
C THR A 57 -46.14 15.79 -13.41
N GLY A 58 -46.52 15.28 -14.59
CA GLY A 58 -45.91 14.10 -15.20
C GLY A 58 -44.43 14.30 -15.54
N VAL A 59 -44.03 15.46 -16.06
CA VAL A 59 -42.61 15.79 -16.30
C VAL A 59 -41.83 15.89 -14.97
N ILE A 60 -42.41 16.53 -13.94
CA ILE A 60 -41.78 16.63 -12.61
C ILE A 60 -41.56 15.24 -12.00
N PHE A 61 -42.57 14.37 -12.08
CA PHE A 61 -42.49 13.02 -11.54
C PHE A 61 -41.55 12.13 -12.35
N ASN A 62 -41.58 12.20 -13.68
CA ASN A 62 -40.69 11.42 -14.54
C ASN A 62 -39.23 11.86 -14.44
N ASN A 63 -38.97 13.12 -14.07
CA ASN A 63 -37.63 13.60 -13.74
C ASN A 63 -37.17 13.17 -12.34
N HIS A 64 -37.99 12.48 -11.56
CA HIS A 64 -37.57 11.94 -10.27
C HIS A 64 -36.60 10.77 -10.50
N ARG A 65 -35.32 11.03 -10.28
CA ARG A 65 -34.28 9.99 -10.35
C ARG A 65 -34.34 9.17 -9.07
N TRP A 66 -34.73 7.90 -9.20
CA TRP A 66 -34.67 6.96 -8.08
C TRP A 66 -33.21 6.85 -7.57
N ARG A 67 -33.03 6.88 -6.25
CA ARG A 67 -31.70 6.80 -5.61
C ARG A 67 -31.73 5.89 -4.39
N CYS A 68 -30.67 5.11 -4.22
CA CYS A 68 -30.33 4.49 -2.95
C CYS A 68 -29.83 5.56 -1.95
N PRO A 69 -29.84 5.27 -0.64
CA PRO A 69 -29.41 6.22 0.39
C PRO A 69 -27.93 6.60 0.30
N MET A 70 -27.11 5.69 -0.23
CA MET A 70 -25.68 5.87 -0.45
C MET A 70 -25.40 5.77 -1.96
N ARG A 71 -24.63 4.77 -2.42
CA ARG A 71 -24.42 4.50 -3.84
C ARG A 71 -25.51 3.59 -4.42
N MET A 72 -25.69 3.69 -5.73
CA MET A 72 -26.51 2.76 -6.50
C MET A 72 -25.69 1.53 -6.90
N PRO A 73 -26.25 0.31 -6.85
CA PRO A 73 -25.54 -0.90 -7.25
C PRO A 73 -25.12 -0.84 -8.73
N ALA A 74 -23.85 -1.18 -9.00
CA ALA A 74 -23.26 -1.16 -10.34
C ALA A 74 -23.97 -2.12 -11.32
N THR A 75 -24.59 -3.17 -10.80
CA THR A 75 -25.35 -4.17 -11.57
C THR A 75 -26.57 -3.58 -12.29
N LEU A 76 -27.14 -2.49 -11.77
CA LEU A 76 -28.31 -1.83 -12.37
C LEU A 76 -27.98 -1.06 -13.66
N LYS A 77 -26.70 -0.76 -13.94
CA LYS A 77 -26.22 -0.02 -15.12
C LYS A 77 -26.97 1.29 -15.39
N CYS A 78 -27.56 1.88 -14.36
CA CYS A 78 -28.30 3.14 -14.43
C CYS A 78 -27.41 4.31 -14.02
N ASP A 79 -27.95 5.52 -14.16
CA ASP A 79 -27.31 6.72 -13.62
C ASP A 79 -27.50 6.75 -12.10
N ASP A 80 -26.51 7.25 -11.38
CA ASP A 80 -26.49 7.36 -9.93
C ASP A 80 -26.49 8.84 -9.52
N PRO A 81 -27.61 9.36 -9.00
CA PRO A 81 -27.71 10.75 -8.56
C PRO A 81 -26.70 11.13 -7.47
N SER A 82 -26.12 10.18 -6.73
CA SER A 82 -25.09 10.45 -5.72
C SER A 82 -23.71 10.75 -6.33
N GLU A 83 -23.52 10.42 -7.61
CA GLU A 83 -22.29 10.63 -8.39
C GLU A 83 -22.41 11.79 -9.38
N ASP A 84 -23.55 12.49 -9.38
CA ASP A 84 -23.80 13.64 -10.23
C ASP A 84 -22.79 14.75 -9.94
N ARG A 85 -22.18 15.30 -11.00
CA ARG A 85 -21.23 16.41 -10.90
C ARG A 85 -21.81 17.65 -11.52
N GLU A 86 -21.61 18.78 -10.86
CA GLU A 86 -21.93 20.08 -11.42
C GLU A 86 -20.80 20.52 -12.35
N GLU A 87 -21.13 20.80 -13.60
CA GLU A 87 -20.21 21.34 -14.59
C GLU A 87 -20.69 22.70 -15.06
N THR A 88 -19.75 23.62 -15.23
CA THR A 88 -20.06 24.91 -15.86
C THR A 88 -20.14 24.70 -17.36
N ALA A 89 -21.34 24.83 -17.92
CA ALA A 89 -21.58 24.80 -19.36
C ALA A 89 -21.83 26.22 -19.87
N ARG A 90 -21.46 26.48 -21.13
CA ARG A 90 -21.76 27.76 -21.79
C ARG A 90 -22.98 27.61 -22.69
N PHE A 91 -24.01 28.39 -22.41
CA PHE A 91 -25.13 28.57 -23.31
C PHE A 91 -24.76 29.64 -24.35
N LEU A 92 -24.78 29.27 -25.64
CA LEU A 92 -24.43 30.13 -26.78
C LEU A 92 -23.05 30.83 -26.65
N GLY A 93 -22.09 30.20 -25.97
CA GLY A 93 -20.72 30.72 -25.83
C GLY A 93 -20.53 31.90 -24.87
N ALA A 94 -21.61 32.51 -24.36
CA ALA A 94 -21.55 33.74 -23.55
C ALA A 94 -22.08 33.59 -22.12
N TRP A 95 -23.02 32.68 -21.86
CA TRP A 95 -23.68 32.58 -20.56
C TRP A 95 -23.29 31.28 -19.86
N ASN A 96 -22.56 31.40 -18.76
CA ASN A 96 -22.25 30.24 -17.91
C ASN A 96 -23.51 29.81 -17.16
N TYR A 97 -23.85 28.53 -17.24
CA TYR A 97 -24.90 27.92 -16.44
C TYR A 97 -24.42 26.59 -15.87
N THR A 98 -24.96 26.19 -14.73
CA THR A 98 -24.64 24.92 -14.10
C THR A 98 -25.41 23.80 -14.78
N ARG A 99 -24.69 22.85 -15.38
CA ARG A 99 -25.25 21.63 -15.95
C ARG A 99 -24.84 20.45 -15.06
N ILE A 100 -25.80 19.59 -14.75
CA ILE A 100 -25.52 18.33 -14.05
C ILE A 100 -25.04 17.29 -15.07
N ARG A 101 -23.82 16.78 -14.90
CA ARG A 101 -23.32 15.60 -15.60
C ARG A 101 -23.71 14.36 -14.78
N PRO A 102 -24.57 13.47 -15.30
CA PRO A 102 -25.00 12.29 -14.56
C PRO A 102 -23.83 11.32 -14.35
N GLY A 103 -23.67 10.85 -13.13
CA GLY A 103 -22.73 9.78 -12.81
C GLY A 103 -23.32 8.40 -13.10
N LYS A 104 -22.49 7.38 -13.37
CA LYS A 104 -22.95 5.99 -13.47
C LYS A 104 -22.93 5.31 -12.11
N ALA A 105 -23.87 4.39 -11.89
CA ALA A 105 -23.90 3.53 -10.72
C ALA A 105 -22.61 2.71 -10.57
N ARG A 106 -21.99 2.82 -9.39
CA ARG A 106 -20.67 2.23 -9.08
C ARG A 106 -20.62 1.51 -7.73
N GLY A 107 -21.76 1.28 -7.09
CA GLY A 107 -21.86 0.51 -5.86
C GLY A 107 -21.46 -0.95 -6.07
N VAL A 108 -20.38 -1.38 -5.43
CA VAL A 108 -19.83 -2.74 -5.53
C VAL A 108 -19.80 -3.46 -4.19
N PHE A 109 -19.81 -2.73 -3.08
CA PHE A 109 -19.68 -3.32 -1.74
C PHE A 109 -20.93 -3.06 -0.92
N PHE A 110 -21.60 -4.14 -0.55
CA PHE A 110 -22.86 -4.13 0.16
C PHE A 110 -22.65 -4.06 1.67
N LEU A 111 -23.18 -3.01 2.30
CA LEU A 111 -23.12 -2.83 3.76
C LEU A 111 -24.32 -3.43 4.49
N GLY A 112 -25.46 -3.54 3.81
CA GLY A 112 -26.72 -3.97 4.42
C GLY A 112 -27.92 -3.18 3.91
N THR A 113 -28.96 -3.08 4.73
CA THR A 113 -30.23 -2.43 4.35
C THR A 113 -30.56 -1.24 5.24
N GLN A 114 -31.26 -0.26 4.69
CA GLN A 114 -31.68 0.94 5.39
C GLN A 114 -32.78 0.62 6.40
N ARG A 115 -32.69 1.26 7.56
CA ARG A 115 -33.71 1.24 8.61
C ARG A 115 -34.48 2.57 8.66
N GLY A 116 -35.72 2.53 9.16
CA GLY A 116 -36.52 3.73 9.38
C GLY A 116 -37.66 3.89 8.39
N SER A 117 -37.82 5.07 7.78
CA SER A 117 -38.96 5.39 6.89
C SER A 117 -38.88 4.72 5.52
N ASP A 118 -37.67 4.39 5.06
CA ASP A 118 -37.39 3.73 3.78
C ASP A 118 -36.83 2.32 4.01
N VAL A 119 -37.58 1.50 4.75
CA VAL A 119 -37.15 0.13 5.11
C VAL A 119 -36.83 -0.68 3.86
N GLY A 120 -35.68 -1.33 3.86
CA GLY A 120 -35.32 -2.34 2.84
C GLY A 120 -34.56 -1.80 1.64
N ARG A 121 -34.24 -0.49 1.57
CA ARG A 121 -33.31 0.01 0.55
C ARG A 121 -31.89 -0.49 0.83
N GLU A 122 -31.18 -0.91 -0.19
CA GLU A 122 -29.81 -1.41 -0.06
C GLU A 122 -28.81 -0.26 0.13
N LEU A 123 -27.78 -0.52 0.94
CA LEU A 123 -26.69 0.40 1.23
C LEU A 123 -25.41 -0.09 0.54
N TRP A 124 -24.96 0.64 -0.47
CA TRP A 124 -23.78 0.30 -1.26
C TRP A 124 -22.68 1.35 -1.14
N LEU A 125 -21.43 0.88 -1.20
CA LEU A 125 -20.23 1.67 -1.37
C LEU A 125 -19.60 1.42 -2.74
N SER A 126 -19.01 2.46 -3.33
CA SER A 126 -18.20 2.30 -4.53
C SER A 126 -16.78 1.89 -4.20
N GLN A 127 -16.04 1.38 -5.19
CA GLN A 127 -14.60 1.12 -5.05
C GLN A 127 -13.84 2.35 -4.55
N ALA A 128 -14.17 3.54 -5.07
CA ALA A 128 -13.53 4.80 -4.67
C ALA A 128 -13.81 5.16 -3.19
N ASP A 129 -14.96 4.74 -2.66
CA ASP A 129 -15.29 4.91 -1.25
C ASP A 129 -14.54 3.88 -0.37
N LEU A 130 -14.32 2.65 -0.85
CA LEU A 130 -13.60 1.59 -0.13
C LEU A 130 -12.11 1.86 0.03
N VAL A 131 -11.44 2.35 -1.03
CA VAL A 131 -10.01 2.70 -0.96
C VAL A 131 -9.75 3.90 -0.05
N ARG A 132 -10.80 4.60 0.39
CA ARG A 132 -10.71 5.60 1.47
C ARG A 132 -10.88 4.98 2.85
N HIS A 133 -10.83 3.65 2.99
CA HIS A 133 -10.89 2.92 4.25
C HIS A 133 -12.20 3.12 5.04
N ILE A 134 -12.49 2.18 5.92
CA ILE A 134 -13.67 2.17 6.76
C ILE A 134 -13.22 2.12 8.22
N MET A 135 -13.75 3.02 9.04
CA MET A 135 -13.64 2.92 10.50
C MET A 135 -14.95 2.40 11.08
N PHE A 136 -14.90 1.36 11.90
CA PHE A 136 -16.07 0.75 12.54
C PHE A 136 -15.94 0.76 14.06
N PHE A 137 -16.77 1.57 14.73
CA PHE A 137 -16.87 1.59 16.18
C PHE A 137 -18.06 0.77 16.66
N SER A 138 -17.84 -0.18 17.57
CA SER A 138 -18.93 -0.88 18.25
C SER A 138 -18.45 -1.53 19.53
N THR A 139 -19.19 -1.34 20.62
CA THR A 139 -18.87 -1.97 21.90
C THR A 139 -19.07 -3.48 21.86
N THR A 140 -18.44 -4.19 22.81
CA THR A 140 -18.62 -5.63 22.97
C THR A 140 -20.10 -5.99 23.13
N GLY A 141 -20.57 -6.96 22.36
CA GLY A 141 -21.98 -7.34 22.29
C GLY A 141 -22.84 -6.53 21.29
N GLY A 142 -22.27 -5.52 20.62
CA GLY A 142 -22.95 -4.74 19.58
C GLY A 142 -23.09 -5.44 18.21
N GLY A 143 -22.62 -6.68 18.08
CA GLY A 143 -22.66 -7.44 16.83
C GLY A 143 -21.50 -7.14 15.87
N LYS A 144 -20.36 -6.62 16.35
CA LYS A 144 -19.18 -6.27 15.55
C LYS A 144 -18.68 -7.43 14.68
N THR A 145 -18.40 -8.58 15.28
CA THR A 145 -17.88 -9.77 14.57
C THR A 145 -18.87 -10.32 13.54
N GLU A 146 -20.16 -10.33 13.88
CA GLU A 146 -21.24 -10.72 12.96
C GLU A 146 -21.35 -9.79 11.75
N ALA A 147 -21.23 -8.48 11.97
CA ALA A 147 -21.16 -7.51 10.90
C ALA A 147 -19.88 -7.68 10.06
N LEU A 148 -18.74 -8.03 10.65
CA LEU A 148 -17.52 -8.31 9.88
C LEU A 148 -17.70 -9.53 8.96
N PHE A 149 -18.36 -10.61 9.39
CA PHE A 149 -18.63 -11.76 8.52
C PHE A 149 -19.46 -11.38 7.29
N SER A 150 -20.50 -10.56 7.45
CA SER A 150 -21.26 -10.09 6.29
C SER A 150 -20.46 -9.17 5.38
N LEU A 151 -19.57 -8.36 5.93
CA LEU A 151 -18.68 -7.53 5.13
C LEU A 151 -17.62 -8.37 4.39
N MET A 152 -17.11 -9.45 4.99
CA MET A 152 -16.19 -10.41 4.35
C MET A 152 -16.85 -11.20 3.22
N LEU A 153 -18.16 -11.45 3.31
CA LEU A 153 -18.92 -12.12 2.26
C LEU A 153 -18.82 -11.36 0.92
N ASN A 154 -18.72 -10.03 0.95
CA ASN A 154 -18.46 -9.25 -0.26
C ASN A 154 -17.16 -9.69 -0.95
N SER A 155 -16.06 -9.84 -0.20
CA SER A 155 -14.77 -10.26 -0.75
C SER A 155 -14.85 -11.65 -1.38
N LEU A 156 -15.56 -12.58 -0.73
CA LEU A 156 -15.80 -13.92 -1.29
C LEU A 156 -16.65 -13.87 -2.57
N CYS A 157 -17.73 -13.08 -2.59
CA CYS A 157 -18.55 -12.85 -3.78
C CYS A 157 -17.77 -12.19 -4.93
N HIS A 158 -16.76 -11.38 -4.60
CA HIS A 158 -15.87 -10.75 -5.57
C HIS A 158 -14.76 -11.66 -6.09
N ALA A 159 -14.68 -12.90 -5.60
CA ALA A 159 -13.54 -13.80 -5.81
C ALA A 159 -12.20 -13.15 -5.44
N ARG A 160 -12.20 -12.31 -4.39
CA ARG A 160 -11.01 -11.63 -3.85
C ARG A 160 -10.61 -12.23 -2.53
N GLY A 161 -9.32 -12.21 -2.23
CA GLY A 161 -8.77 -12.54 -0.93
C GLY A 161 -9.00 -11.42 0.09
N PHE A 162 -8.66 -11.72 1.33
CA PHE A 162 -8.61 -10.73 2.39
C PHE A 162 -7.72 -11.20 3.53
N THR A 163 -7.18 -10.25 4.28
CA THR A 163 -6.50 -10.53 5.53
C THR A 163 -7.40 -10.16 6.70
N MET A 164 -7.38 -10.97 7.76
CA MET A 164 -8.12 -10.71 8.99
C MET A 164 -7.19 -10.86 10.19
N MET A 165 -7.12 -9.82 11.04
CA MET A 165 -6.46 -9.88 12.34
C MET A 165 -7.51 -9.89 13.46
N ASP A 166 -7.77 -11.08 13.99
CA ASP A 166 -8.66 -11.30 15.13
C ASP A 166 -7.88 -11.16 16.45
N GLY A 167 -8.06 -10.01 17.11
CA GLY A 167 -7.47 -9.72 18.42
C GLY A 167 -8.21 -10.36 19.59
N LYS A 168 -9.38 -10.98 19.38
CA LYS A 168 -10.08 -11.77 20.39
C LYS A 168 -9.69 -13.24 20.35
N ALA A 169 -9.21 -13.71 19.19
CA ALA A 169 -8.83 -15.10 18.91
C ALA A 169 -9.94 -16.09 19.31
N GLN A 170 -11.10 -15.94 18.68
CA GLN A 170 -12.20 -16.89 18.87
C GLN A 170 -12.11 -17.98 17.80
N ASN A 171 -12.01 -19.24 18.22
CA ASN A 171 -12.00 -20.39 17.30
C ASN A 171 -13.19 -20.40 16.34
N ASP A 172 -14.37 -19.99 16.82
CA ASP A 172 -15.58 -19.92 16.01
C ASP A 172 -15.43 -18.94 14.83
N THR A 173 -14.66 -17.86 14.99
CA THR A 173 -14.37 -16.88 13.92
C THR A 173 -13.58 -17.53 12.79
N ALA A 174 -12.45 -18.16 13.11
CA ALA A 174 -11.61 -18.82 12.12
C ALA A 174 -12.35 -19.95 11.40
N ARG A 175 -13.11 -20.77 12.14
CA ARG A 175 -13.93 -21.84 11.55
C ARG A 175 -15.04 -21.28 10.68
N THR A 176 -15.73 -20.22 11.11
CA THR A 176 -16.78 -19.57 10.31
C THR A 176 -16.21 -19.07 8.98
N ILE A 177 -15.06 -18.40 8.99
CA ILE A 177 -14.42 -17.93 7.75
C ILE A 177 -14.07 -19.11 6.84
N TRP A 178 -13.55 -20.22 7.39
CA TRP A 178 -13.28 -21.44 6.61
C TRP A 178 -14.56 -22.02 6.00
N TYR A 179 -15.64 -22.12 6.76
CA TYR A 179 -16.92 -22.62 6.26
C TYR A 179 -17.53 -21.71 5.20
N LEU A 180 -17.36 -20.39 5.34
CA LEU A 180 -17.75 -19.45 4.31
C LEU A 180 -16.89 -19.66 3.06
N ALA A 181 -15.57 -19.75 3.17
CA ALA A 181 -14.69 -20.02 2.01
C ALA A 181 -15.04 -21.35 1.30
N LEU A 182 -15.32 -22.41 2.06
CA LEU A 182 -15.77 -23.71 1.55
C LEU A 182 -17.06 -23.58 0.71
N ARG A 183 -18.01 -22.74 1.12
CA ARG A 183 -19.25 -22.51 0.35
C ARG A 183 -19.01 -21.84 -1.00
N PHE A 184 -17.90 -21.13 -1.14
CA PHE A 184 -17.46 -20.52 -2.40
C PHE A 184 -16.42 -21.38 -3.14
N GLY A 185 -16.08 -22.58 -2.63
CA GLY A 185 -15.07 -23.46 -3.22
C GLY A 185 -13.65 -22.91 -3.15
N ARG A 186 -13.34 -22.15 -2.09
CA ARG A 186 -12.05 -21.48 -1.86
C ARG A 186 -11.37 -21.94 -0.57
N GLU A 187 -11.70 -23.13 -0.08
CA GLU A 187 -11.10 -23.71 1.12
C GLU A 187 -9.58 -23.90 1.00
N ASP A 188 -9.07 -24.15 -0.22
CA ASP A 188 -7.64 -24.33 -0.51
C ASP A 188 -6.84 -23.01 -0.37
N ASP A 189 -7.51 -21.85 -0.48
CA ASP A 189 -6.90 -20.52 -0.38
C ASP A 189 -6.80 -20.00 1.06
N VAL A 190 -7.32 -20.76 2.05
CA VAL A 190 -7.38 -20.33 3.44
C VAL A 190 -6.10 -20.68 4.18
N GLU A 191 -5.52 -19.66 4.83
CA GLU A 191 -4.28 -19.74 5.61
C GLU A 191 -4.52 -19.27 7.05
N PHE A 192 -3.96 -20.00 8.02
CA PHE A 192 -4.13 -19.72 9.44
C PHE A 192 -2.80 -19.45 10.13
N ILE A 193 -2.70 -18.29 10.77
CA ILE A 193 -1.67 -18.02 11.79
C ILE A 193 -2.38 -18.03 13.14
N ASN A 194 -2.26 -19.14 13.86
CA ASN A 194 -2.93 -19.35 15.13
C ASN A 194 -1.94 -19.27 16.30
N TYR A 195 -1.93 -18.14 17.01
CA TYR A 195 -1.09 -17.98 18.20
C TYR A 195 -1.73 -18.56 19.48
N MET A 196 -2.92 -19.14 19.41
CA MET A 196 -3.55 -19.81 20.55
C MET A 196 -2.83 -21.11 20.89
N THR A 197 -2.51 -21.27 22.16
CA THR A 197 -1.90 -22.50 22.69
C THR A 197 -2.93 -23.40 23.38
N GLY A 198 -4.12 -22.86 23.69
CA GLY A 198 -5.22 -23.61 24.29
C GLY A 198 -4.91 -24.12 25.69
N GLY A 199 -3.96 -23.47 26.39
CA GLY A 199 -3.48 -23.88 27.70
C GLY A 199 -2.70 -25.20 27.73
N ARG A 200 -2.40 -25.81 26.57
CA ARG A 200 -1.60 -27.04 26.51
C ARG A 200 -0.13 -26.70 26.70
N SER A 201 0.51 -27.32 27.69
CA SER A 201 1.94 -27.13 27.86
C SER A 201 2.71 -27.90 26.79
N ARG A 202 3.70 -27.23 26.17
CA ARG A 202 4.66 -27.91 25.27
C ARG A 202 5.37 -29.06 25.98
N SER A 203 5.67 -28.93 27.28
CA SER A 203 6.30 -30.01 28.05
C SER A 203 5.38 -31.22 28.23
N GLU A 204 4.07 -31.00 28.37
CA GLU A 204 3.07 -32.08 28.45
C GLU A 204 2.92 -32.80 27.12
N LEU A 205 2.87 -32.05 26.00
CA LEU A 205 2.84 -32.63 24.66
C LEU A 205 4.08 -33.49 24.39
N LEU A 206 5.27 -32.97 24.74
CA LEU A 206 6.53 -33.71 24.60
C LEU A 206 6.57 -34.95 25.51
N HIS A 207 6.09 -34.84 26.75
CA HIS A 207 6.05 -35.96 27.70
C HIS A 207 5.06 -37.05 27.26
N ALA A 208 3.89 -36.64 26.77
CA ALA A 208 2.88 -37.54 26.21
C ALA A 208 3.32 -38.18 24.89
N GLY A 209 4.39 -37.68 24.27
CA GLY A 209 4.85 -38.10 22.95
C GLY A 209 3.85 -37.74 21.85
N ASP A 210 3.06 -36.68 22.05
CA ASP A 210 2.09 -36.21 21.09
C ASP A 210 2.82 -35.67 19.85
N LYS A 211 2.55 -36.30 18.70
CA LYS A 211 3.10 -35.93 17.39
C LYS A 211 2.03 -35.32 16.48
N SER A 212 0.92 -34.87 17.06
CA SER A 212 -0.10 -34.11 16.32
C SER A 212 0.54 -32.89 15.67
N LEU A 213 0.04 -32.56 14.48
CA LEU A 213 0.51 -31.38 13.76
C LEU A 213 0.04 -30.12 14.51
N PRO A 214 0.85 -29.05 14.52
CA PRO A 214 0.44 -27.80 15.17
C PRO A 214 -0.82 -27.22 14.54
N GLU A 215 -1.72 -26.63 15.31
CA GLU A 215 -3.00 -26.04 14.83
C GLU A 215 -2.83 -24.66 14.14
N SER A 216 -1.74 -24.48 13.38
CA SER A 216 -1.39 -23.26 12.63
C SER A 216 -0.55 -23.63 11.40
N ASN A 217 -0.62 -22.84 10.33
CA ASN A 217 0.43 -22.79 9.31
C ASN A 217 1.70 -22.17 9.88
N SER A 218 2.83 -22.54 9.28
CA SER A 218 4.12 -21.95 9.58
C SER A 218 4.38 -20.70 8.72
N PHE A 219 5.09 -19.73 9.26
CA PHE A 219 5.35 -18.42 8.67
C PHE A 219 6.77 -17.98 9.02
N ASN A 220 7.56 -17.57 8.03
CA ASN A 220 8.85 -16.92 8.27
C ASN A 220 8.85 -15.48 7.72
N PRO A 221 8.85 -14.46 8.61
CA PRO A 221 8.82 -13.05 8.19
C PRO A 221 10.12 -12.55 7.54
N PHE A 222 11.20 -13.35 7.50
CA PHE A 222 12.54 -12.88 7.12
C PHE A 222 13.09 -13.46 5.81
N VAL A 223 12.35 -14.36 5.15
CA VAL A 223 12.77 -15.04 3.91
C VAL A 223 13.10 -14.02 2.82
N TYR A 224 12.09 -13.25 2.41
CA TYR A 224 12.19 -12.24 1.35
C TYR A 224 12.40 -10.82 1.89
N ALA A 225 12.61 -10.68 3.19
CA ALA A 225 12.79 -9.39 3.83
C ALA A 225 14.18 -8.80 3.56
N THR A 226 14.21 -7.49 3.36
CA THR A 226 15.45 -6.70 3.37
C THR A 226 16.00 -6.58 4.79
N GLU A 227 17.29 -6.27 4.93
CA GLU A 227 17.97 -6.04 6.20
C GLU A 227 17.24 -4.97 7.03
N THR A 228 16.78 -3.90 6.35
CA THR A 228 15.98 -2.84 6.96
C THR A 228 14.66 -3.38 7.48
N LEU A 229 13.95 -4.20 6.70
CA LEU A 229 12.67 -4.79 7.12
C LEU A 229 12.84 -5.70 8.34
N VAL A 230 13.86 -6.56 8.34
CA VAL A 230 14.15 -7.45 9.48
C VAL A 230 14.44 -6.62 10.73
N THR A 231 15.29 -5.59 10.60
CA THR A 231 15.64 -4.69 11.70
C THR A 231 14.42 -3.98 12.26
N GLU A 232 13.61 -3.36 11.40
CA GLU A 232 12.41 -2.62 11.79
C GLU A 232 11.38 -3.53 12.46
N THR A 233 11.22 -4.75 11.93
CA THR A 233 10.33 -5.76 12.50
C THR A 233 10.78 -6.13 13.92
N LEU A 234 12.07 -6.39 14.12
CA LEU A 234 12.64 -6.69 15.45
C LEU A 234 12.55 -5.51 16.41
N GLN A 235 12.80 -4.29 15.93
CA GLN A 235 12.68 -3.07 16.73
C GLN A 235 11.23 -2.83 17.17
N SER A 236 10.24 -3.11 16.31
CA SER A 236 8.82 -2.94 16.63
C SER A 236 8.33 -3.82 17.78
N MET A 237 9.03 -4.93 18.05
CA MET A 237 8.73 -5.87 19.14
C MET A 237 9.27 -5.39 20.49
N LEU A 238 10.27 -4.50 20.49
CA LEU A 238 10.86 -4.02 21.74
C LEU A 238 9.85 -3.19 22.53
N PRO A 239 9.85 -3.28 23.87
CA PRO A 239 9.04 -2.39 24.71
C PRO A 239 9.49 -0.93 24.54
N GLN A 240 8.53 0.00 24.61
CA GLN A 240 8.85 1.43 24.64
C GLN A 240 9.29 1.82 26.05
N ASN A 241 10.60 1.93 26.28
CA ASN A 241 11.16 2.29 27.57
C ASN A 241 11.51 3.78 27.62
N VAL A 242 10.88 4.53 28.54
CA VAL A 242 11.13 5.98 28.76
C VAL A 242 12.43 6.20 29.57
N GLN A 243 12.85 5.24 30.38
CA GLN A 243 14.13 5.25 31.10
C GLN A 243 15.05 4.15 30.53
N GLY A 244 16.26 4.51 30.10
CA GLY A 244 17.22 3.56 29.49
C GLY A 244 17.28 3.56 27.95
N GLY A 245 16.69 4.56 27.28
CA GLY A 245 16.66 4.65 25.81
C GLY A 245 18.03 4.64 25.12
N GLU A 246 19.10 5.03 25.81
CA GLU A 246 20.47 4.95 25.28
C GLU A 246 20.91 3.49 25.07
N TRP A 247 20.65 2.61 26.04
CA TRP A 247 20.95 1.18 25.93
C TRP A 247 20.11 0.51 24.86
N GLN A 248 18.84 0.91 24.73
CA GLN A 248 17.96 0.43 23.67
C GLN A 248 18.46 0.88 22.29
N SER A 249 18.93 2.11 22.16
CA SER A 249 19.51 2.64 20.90
C SER A 249 20.78 1.90 20.51
N ARG A 250 21.67 1.60 21.47
CA ARG A 250 22.87 0.76 21.24
C ARG A 250 22.51 -0.68 20.88
N ALA A 251 21.46 -1.23 21.49
CA ALA A 251 20.97 -2.57 21.17
C ALA A 251 20.41 -2.63 19.75
N ILE A 252 19.70 -1.58 19.30
CA ILE A 252 19.24 -1.45 17.91
C ILE A 252 20.43 -1.40 16.94
N ALA A 253 21.49 -0.65 17.26
CA ALA A 253 22.70 -0.60 16.43
C ALA A 253 23.41 -1.97 16.33
N MET A 254 23.55 -2.67 17.46
CA MET A 254 24.03 -4.06 17.50
C MET A 254 23.18 -4.98 16.60
N ASN A 255 21.86 -4.91 16.74
CA ASN A 255 20.94 -5.76 15.98
C ASN A 255 21.00 -5.46 14.48
N LYS A 256 21.18 -4.20 14.08
CA LYS A 256 21.45 -3.82 12.68
C LYS A 256 22.71 -4.50 12.14
N ALA A 257 23.81 -4.45 12.90
CA ALA A 257 25.07 -5.10 12.51
C ALA A 257 24.92 -6.62 12.37
N LEU A 258 24.24 -7.26 13.34
CA LEU A 258 23.93 -8.69 13.32
C LEU A 258 23.09 -9.07 12.09
N VAL A 259 21.98 -8.37 11.86
CA VAL A 259 21.07 -8.63 10.73
C VAL A 259 21.79 -8.52 9.40
N SER A 260 22.59 -7.47 9.19
CA SER A 260 23.36 -7.30 7.95
C SER A 260 24.34 -8.47 7.72
N GLY A 261 25.09 -8.85 8.75
CA GLY A 261 26.03 -9.95 8.67
C GLY A 261 25.36 -11.30 8.39
N VAL A 262 24.29 -11.61 9.11
CA VAL A 262 23.55 -12.87 8.95
C VAL A 262 22.81 -12.90 7.61
N LYS A 263 22.29 -11.76 7.11
CA LYS A 263 21.62 -11.71 5.80
C LYS A 263 22.60 -12.03 4.69
N TYR A 264 23.79 -11.43 4.74
CA TYR A 264 24.82 -11.71 3.75
C TYR A 264 25.28 -13.17 3.79
N LEU A 265 25.41 -13.76 4.99
CA LEU A 265 25.68 -15.19 5.16
C LEU A 265 24.60 -16.04 4.47
N CYS A 266 23.33 -15.75 4.75
CA CYS A 266 22.19 -16.47 4.17
C CYS A 266 22.15 -16.40 2.64
N VAL A 267 22.43 -15.23 2.07
CA VAL A 267 22.50 -15.05 0.60
C VAL A 267 23.65 -15.87 0.02
N THR A 268 24.82 -15.84 0.66
CA THR A 268 26.03 -16.57 0.20
C THR A 268 25.84 -18.09 0.28
N GLU A 269 25.25 -18.58 1.36
CA GLU A 269 25.00 -20.00 1.62
C GLU A 269 23.71 -20.52 0.97
N LYS A 270 22.92 -19.64 0.32
CA LYS A 270 21.57 -19.96 -0.19
C LYS A 270 20.65 -20.58 0.87
N ARG A 271 20.73 -20.08 2.10
CA ARG A 271 19.88 -20.50 3.23
C ARG A 271 18.85 -19.42 3.55
N CYS A 272 17.69 -19.82 4.07
CA CYS A 272 16.70 -18.88 4.61
C CYS A 272 17.20 -18.23 5.90
N MET A 273 16.97 -16.93 6.04
CA MET A 273 17.13 -16.23 7.32
C MET A 273 15.94 -16.55 8.21
N SER A 274 16.17 -16.80 9.49
CA SER A 274 15.11 -17.04 10.47
C SER A 274 15.42 -16.39 11.81
N MET A 275 14.38 -16.23 12.64
CA MET A 275 14.52 -15.71 14.00
C MET A 275 15.48 -16.57 14.85
N GLN A 276 15.49 -17.88 14.60
CA GLN A 276 16.34 -18.83 15.32
C GLN A 276 17.81 -18.66 14.94
N LEU A 277 18.10 -18.42 13.66
CA LEU A 277 19.46 -18.15 13.19
C LEU A 277 20.00 -16.84 13.78
N LEU A 278 19.18 -15.79 13.83
CA LEU A 278 19.56 -14.53 14.47
C LEU A 278 19.85 -14.71 15.96
N ARG A 279 19.04 -15.49 16.68
CA ARG A 279 19.30 -15.85 18.09
C ARG A 279 20.62 -16.59 18.26
N GLU A 280 20.96 -17.50 17.35
CA GLU A 280 22.21 -18.28 17.40
C GLU A 280 23.46 -17.40 17.26
N TYR A 281 23.41 -16.41 16.35
CA TYR A 281 24.54 -15.50 16.09
C TYR A 281 24.60 -14.29 17.02
N MET A 282 23.59 -14.09 17.86
CA MET A 282 23.51 -12.96 18.78
C MET A 282 24.65 -12.89 19.81
N PRO A 283 25.14 -13.99 20.43
CA PRO A 283 26.24 -13.92 21.40
C PRO A 283 27.52 -13.34 20.79
N LEU A 284 28.27 -12.57 21.57
CA LEU A 284 29.47 -11.85 21.12
C LEU A 284 30.47 -12.76 20.41
N GLU A 285 30.72 -13.96 20.95
CA GLU A 285 31.63 -14.95 20.38
C GLU A 285 31.21 -15.38 18.97
N LYS A 286 29.90 -15.60 18.76
CA LYS A 286 29.34 -16.00 17.46
C LYS A 286 29.34 -14.83 16.48
N MET A 287 29.06 -13.62 16.94
CA MET A 287 29.11 -12.40 16.12
C MET A 287 30.54 -12.08 15.65
N ALA A 288 31.54 -12.22 16.53
CA ALA A 288 32.94 -12.08 16.15
C ALA A 288 33.39 -13.20 15.20
N ALA A 289 32.95 -14.44 15.44
CA ALA A 289 33.22 -15.55 14.52
C ALA A 289 32.61 -15.33 13.13
N LEU A 290 31.41 -14.73 13.05
CA LEU A 290 30.78 -14.33 11.79
C LEU A 290 31.63 -13.30 11.04
N TYR A 291 32.13 -12.27 11.73
CA TYR A 291 33.06 -11.29 11.14
C TYR A 291 34.33 -11.97 10.62
N VAL A 292 34.97 -12.84 11.41
CA VAL A 292 36.17 -13.59 11.00
C VAL A 292 35.88 -14.46 9.78
N THR A 293 34.73 -15.13 9.76
CA THR A 293 34.29 -15.98 8.64
C THR A 293 34.13 -15.14 7.37
N GLY A 294 33.52 -13.96 7.46
CA GLY A 294 33.41 -13.06 6.32
C GLY A 294 34.75 -12.50 5.83
N VAL A 295 35.70 -12.24 6.73
CA VAL A 295 37.08 -11.86 6.35
C VAL A 295 37.79 -13.01 5.64
N ASP A 296 37.69 -14.23 6.17
CA ASP A 296 38.32 -15.42 5.59
C ASP A 296 37.71 -15.80 4.23
N ALA A 297 36.39 -15.65 4.10
CA ALA A 297 35.65 -15.83 2.86
C ALA A 297 35.75 -14.64 1.89
N ARG A 298 36.47 -13.57 2.26
CA ARG A 298 36.65 -12.34 1.47
C ARG A 298 35.34 -11.72 1.01
N TRP A 299 34.41 -11.52 1.95
CA TRP A 299 33.19 -10.77 1.70
C TRP A 299 33.50 -9.32 1.29
N PRO A 300 32.62 -8.67 0.51
CA PRO A 300 32.72 -7.24 0.22
C PRO A 300 32.81 -6.41 1.50
N GLU A 301 33.54 -5.30 1.44
CA GLU A 301 33.74 -4.43 2.60
C GLU A 301 32.41 -3.86 3.11
N GLU A 302 31.46 -3.60 2.22
CA GLU A 302 30.12 -3.11 2.54
C GLU A 302 29.36 -4.06 3.46
N ALA A 303 29.52 -5.38 3.28
CA ALA A 303 28.89 -6.40 4.10
C ALA A 303 29.59 -6.60 5.46
N LEU A 304 30.90 -6.38 5.51
CA LEU A 304 31.72 -6.52 6.72
C LEU A 304 31.69 -5.27 7.62
N SER A 305 31.54 -4.09 7.02
CA SER A 305 31.63 -2.80 7.71
C SER A 305 30.67 -2.70 8.91
N PRO A 306 29.40 -3.16 8.87
CA PRO A 306 28.51 -3.01 10.02
C PRO A 306 28.96 -3.84 11.23
N LEU A 307 29.42 -5.08 10.98
CA LEU A 307 29.97 -5.94 12.03
C LEU A 307 31.28 -5.38 12.59
N LYS A 308 32.16 -4.91 11.72
CA LYS A 308 33.45 -4.31 12.11
C LYS A 308 33.25 -3.07 12.97
N ASN A 309 32.40 -2.15 12.53
CA ASN A 309 32.13 -0.90 13.23
C ASN A 309 31.54 -1.18 14.62
N TYR A 310 30.57 -2.09 14.72
CA TYR A 310 30.02 -2.49 16.01
C TYR A 310 31.08 -3.06 16.97
N LEU A 311 31.92 -3.99 16.48
CA LEU A 311 32.97 -4.59 17.31
C LEU A 311 34.04 -3.57 17.73
N GLN A 312 34.34 -2.57 16.89
CA GLN A 312 35.27 -1.48 17.20
C GLN A 312 34.70 -0.48 18.21
N GLU A 313 33.41 -0.20 18.14
CA GLU A 313 32.71 0.70 19.06
C GLU A 313 32.43 0.07 20.42
N LEU A 314 32.48 -1.27 20.52
CA LEU A 314 32.24 -2.00 21.76
C LEU A 314 33.34 -1.67 22.80
N PRO A 315 33.00 -1.06 23.95
CA PRO A 315 34.00 -0.63 24.92
C PRO A 315 34.88 -1.78 25.41
N GLY A 316 36.20 -1.59 25.34
CA GLY A 316 37.19 -2.57 25.80
C GLY A 316 37.42 -3.75 24.85
N PHE A 317 36.83 -3.76 23.65
CA PHE A 317 37.03 -4.81 22.65
C PHE A 317 38.24 -4.48 21.77
N ASP A 318 39.21 -5.38 21.72
CA ASP A 318 40.39 -5.22 20.88
C ASP A 318 40.27 -6.04 19.60
N MET A 319 40.17 -5.34 18.46
CA MET A 319 40.08 -5.96 17.14
C MET A 319 41.32 -6.81 16.78
N ALA A 320 42.50 -6.53 17.34
CA ALA A 320 43.68 -7.36 17.10
C ALA A 320 43.50 -8.79 17.63
N HIS A 321 42.69 -8.95 18.67
CA HIS A 321 42.41 -10.23 19.33
C HIS A 321 41.04 -10.82 18.94
N VAL A 322 40.42 -10.36 17.85
CA VAL A 322 39.08 -10.83 17.40
C VAL A 322 39.02 -12.35 17.15
N ARG A 323 40.13 -12.98 16.75
CA ARG A 323 40.22 -14.44 16.53
C ARG A 323 40.45 -15.24 17.82
N THR A 324 40.71 -14.57 18.93
CA THR A 324 41.21 -15.20 20.17
C THR A 324 40.33 -14.85 21.36
N PRO A 325 39.14 -15.49 21.52
CA PRO A 325 38.19 -15.14 22.58
C PRO A 325 38.75 -15.21 24.01
N ALA A 326 39.76 -16.05 24.26
CA ALA A 326 40.41 -16.18 25.57
C ALA A 326 41.13 -14.90 26.03
N MET A 327 41.52 -14.02 25.09
CA MET A 327 42.22 -12.77 25.38
C MET A 327 41.27 -11.59 25.64
N TRP A 328 39.96 -11.78 25.46
CA TRP A 328 38.99 -10.72 25.66
C TRP A 328 38.78 -10.44 27.14
N THR A 329 38.81 -9.15 27.50
CA THR A 329 38.50 -8.69 28.85
C THR A 329 37.03 -8.95 29.20
N GLU A 330 36.65 -8.84 30.49
CA GLU A 330 35.25 -9.00 30.89
C GLU A 330 34.35 -7.85 30.43
N GLU A 331 34.90 -6.67 30.19
CA GLU A 331 34.12 -5.45 29.91
C GLU A 331 33.27 -5.56 28.62
N PRO A 332 33.82 -5.99 27.46
CA PRO A 332 33.03 -6.21 26.25
C PRO A 332 31.90 -7.23 26.44
N ARG A 333 32.14 -8.29 27.21
CA ARG A 333 31.14 -9.33 27.49
C ARG A 333 29.98 -8.78 28.32
N LYS A 334 30.29 -7.96 29.34
CA LYS A 334 29.27 -7.29 30.16
C LYS A 334 28.47 -6.28 29.33
N GLN A 335 29.16 -5.41 28.59
CA GLN A 335 28.53 -4.42 27.71
C GLN A 335 27.61 -5.08 26.69
N HIS A 336 28.11 -6.09 25.97
CA HIS A 336 27.31 -6.84 25.00
C HIS A 336 26.14 -7.60 25.67
N GLY A 337 26.35 -8.17 26.86
CA GLY A 337 25.31 -8.82 27.65
C GLY A 337 24.13 -7.90 28.01
N TYR A 338 24.38 -6.61 28.28
CA TYR A 338 23.31 -5.64 28.50
C TYR A 338 22.50 -5.35 27.23
N LEU A 339 23.13 -5.38 26.05
CA LEU A 339 22.47 -5.15 24.77
C LEU A 339 21.62 -6.36 24.35
N THR A 340 22.17 -7.57 24.44
CA THR A 340 21.44 -8.79 24.11
C THR A 340 20.29 -9.05 25.08
N GLY A 341 20.46 -8.69 26.35
CA GLY A 341 19.39 -8.73 27.36
C GLY A 341 18.10 -8.01 26.94
N GLN A 342 18.17 -6.97 26.11
CA GLN A 342 16.98 -6.25 25.59
C GLN A 342 16.14 -7.10 24.63
N PHE A 343 16.77 -8.04 23.92
CA PHE A 343 16.15 -8.89 22.91
C PHE A 343 15.86 -10.31 23.41
N SER A 344 16.53 -10.76 24.48
CA SER A 344 16.46 -12.15 24.96
C SER A 344 15.03 -12.64 25.23
N GLU A 345 14.18 -11.83 25.88
CA GLU A 345 12.79 -12.21 26.14
C GLU A 345 12.00 -12.38 24.84
N THR A 346 12.11 -11.40 23.94
CA THR A 346 11.47 -11.39 22.63
C THR A 346 11.82 -12.64 21.82
N TYR A 347 13.13 -12.92 21.66
CA TYR A 347 13.57 -14.11 20.93
C TYR A 347 13.14 -15.41 21.62
N SER A 348 13.17 -15.48 22.95
CA SER A 348 12.72 -16.66 23.69
C SER A 348 11.24 -16.96 23.41
N THR A 349 10.35 -15.96 23.53
CA THR A 349 8.92 -16.13 23.25
C THR A 349 8.68 -16.62 21.82
N PHE A 350 9.32 -16.01 20.81
CA PHE A 350 9.05 -16.39 19.41
C PHE A 350 9.68 -17.73 19.00
N THR A 351 10.85 -18.07 19.54
CA THR A 351 11.55 -19.30 19.16
C THR A 351 11.14 -20.51 20.02
N GLU A 352 10.80 -20.31 21.29
CA GLU A 352 10.42 -21.39 22.22
C GLU A 352 8.91 -21.59 22.31
N THR A 353 8.14 -20.53 22.56
CA THR A 353 6.67 -20.61 22.64
C THR A 353 6.06 -20.80 21.25
N TYR A 354 6.49 -19.98 20.29
CA TYR A 354 5.93 -19.95 18.94
C TYR A 354 6.82 -20.54 17.86
N GLY A 355 7.83 -21.33 18.21
CA GLY A 355 8.75 -21.94 17.24
C GLY A 355 8.10 -22.92 16.25
N HIS A 356 6.86 -23.34 16.50
CA HIS A 356 6.06 -24.14 15.57
C HIS A 356 5.36 -23.29 14.49
N ILE A 357 5.22 -21.98 14.72
CA ILE A 357 4.70 -21.01 13.76
C ILE A 357 5.88 -20.34 13.05
N PHE A 358 6.87 -19.83 13.79
CA PHE A 358 8.04 -19.18 13.22
C PHE A 358 9.02 -20.21 12.65
N ALA A 359 8.88 -20.49 11.35
CA ALA A 359 9.67 -21.49 10.65
C ALA A 359 11.17 -21.12 10.61
N GLN A 360 12.02 -22.14 10.58
CA GLN A 360 13.45 -21.97 10.30
C GLN A 360 13.75 -21.82 8.80
N ASP A 361 12.89 -22.41 7.97
CA ASP A 361 12.95 -22.46 6.51
C ASP A 361 12.03 -21.38 5.89
N ALA A 362 11.48 -21.62 4.70
CA ALA A 362 10.57 -20.70 4.04
C ALA A 362 9.23 -20.50 4.78
N GLY A 363 8.75 -21.52 5.50
CA GLY A 363 7.40 -21.58 6.04
C GLY A 363 6.32 -21.87 4.98
N ASP A 364 5.10 -22.15 5.44
CA ASP A 364 3.92 -22.36 4.58
C ASP A 364 3.38 -21.04 4.00
N ILE A 365 3.48 -19.95 4.75
CA ILE A 365 2.89 -18.65 4.38
C ILE A 365 3.98 -17.69 3.89
N ASP A 366 3.80 -17.18 2.68
CA ASP A 366 4.44 -15.96 2.20
C ASP A 366 3.40 -14.83 2.12
N LEU A 367 3.50 -13.85 3.02
CA LEU A 367 2.57 -12.72 3.07
C LEU A 367 2.48 -11.95 1.76
N ARG A 368 3.56 -11.92 0.96
CA ARG A 368 3.54 -11.28 -0.35
C ARG A 368 2.63 -12.06 -1.30
N ASP A 369 2.77 -13.39 -1.34
CA ASP A 369 1.88 -14.26 -2.10
C ASP A 369 0.44 -14.16 -1.59
N SER A 370 0.22 -14.16 -0.28
CA SER A 370 -1.14 -14.08 0.28
C SER A 370 -1.89 -12.81 -0.18
N ILE A 371 -1.20 -11.67 -0.32
CA ILE A 371 -1.78 -10.41 -0.78
C ILE A 371 -1.94 -10.39 -2.32
N HIS A 372 -0.91 -10.78 -3.07
CA HIS A 372 -0.89 -10.66 -4.53
C HIS A 372 -1.67 -11.76 -5.25
N SER A 373 -1.73 -12.97 -4.68
CA SER A 373 -2.45 -14.13 -5.20
C SER A 373 -3.85 -14.29 -4.60
N ASP A 374 -4.36 -13.27 -3.92
CA ASP A 374 -5.75 -13.21 -3.44
C ASP A 374 -6.14 -14.32 -2.44
N ARG A 375 -5.21 -14.75 -1.58
CA ARG A 375 -5.49 -15.74 -0.54
C ARG A 375 -6.23 -15.13 0.66
N ILE A 376 -6.80 -16.01 1.50
CA ILE A 376 -7.54 -15.64 2.71
C ILE A 376 -6.68 -15.95 3.93
N LEU A 377 -6.05 -14.91 4.51
CA LEU A 377 -5.15 -15.07 5.65
C LEU A 377 -5.82 -14.62 6.95
N ILE A 378 -5.90 -15.53 7.92
CA ILE A 378 -6.52 -15.27 9.24
C ILE A 378 -5.45 -15.38 10.32
N THR A 379 -5.23 -14.29 11.04
CA THR A 379 -4.32 -14.23 12.19
C THR A 379 -5.13 -14.13 13.47
N MET A 380 -4.95 -15.09 14.38
CA MET A 380 -5.61 -15.13 15.69
C MET A 380 -4.59 -14.80 16.79
N ILE A 381 -4.82 -13.70 17.52
CA ILE A 381 -3.95 -13.24 18.60
C ILE A 381 -4.67 -13.40 19.95
N PRO A 382 -4.26 -14.35 20.81
CA PRO A 382 -4.95 -14.65 22.07
C PRO A 382 -4.61 -13.63 23.15
N ALA A 383 -5.34 -12.51 23.16
CA ALA A 383 -5.14 -11.44 24.14
C ALA A 383 -5.36 -11.87 25.61
N LEU A 384 -6.03 -13.00 25.87
CA LEU A 384 -6.24 -13.54 27.22
C LEU A 384 -5.14 -14.50 27.69
N GLU A 385 -4.46 -15.20 26.77
CA GLU A 385 -3.37 -16.12 27.11
C GLU A 385 -2.04 -15.37 27.30
N LEU A 386 -1.91 -14.22 26.65
CA LEU A 386 -0.65 -13.47 26.56
C LEU A 386 -0.69 -12.18 27.35
N SER A 387 0.51 -11.69 27.69
CA SER A 387 0.65 -10.30 28.14
C SER A 387 0.24 -9.33 27.01
N SER A 388 -0.26 -8.16 27.38
CA SER A 388 -0.61 -7.11 26.41
C SER A 388 0.57 -6.72 25.51
N HIS A 389 1.80 -6.78 26.03
CA HIS A 389 3.02 -6.49 25.27
C HIS A 389 3.28 -7.55 24.20
N THR A 390 3.22 -8.84 24.57
CA THR A 390 3.44 -9.96 23.65
C THR A 390 2.37 -10.03 22.56
N ALA A 391 1.09 -9.88 22.94
CA ALA A 391 -0.03 -9.84 22.00
C ALA A 391 0.10 -8.68 21.01
N SER A 392 0.50 -7.50 21.51
CA SER A 392 0.79 -6.34 20.66
C SER A 392 1.94 -6.64 19.71
N ALA A 393 3.07 -7.17 20.21
CA ALA A 393 4.24 -7.51 19.37
C ALA A 393 3.90 -8.47 18.22
N LEU A 394 3.08 -9.49 18.46
CA LEU A 394 2.57 -10.40 17.42
C LEU A 394 1.81 -9.66 16.32
N GLY A 395 0.87 -8.78 16.68
CA GLY A 395 0.13 -7.98 15.70
C GLY A 395 1.02 -6.99 14.96
N LYS A 396 2.00 -6.37 15.65
CA LYS A 396 2.97 -5.45 15.06
C LYS A 396 3.83 -6.11 13.98
N ILE A 397 4.20 -7.38 14.15
CA ILE A 397 4.94 -8.14 13.13
C ILE A 397 4.12 -8.19 11.85
N MET A 398 2.87 -8.62 11.94
CA MET A 398 1.99 -8.77 10.78
C MET A 398 1.75 -7.44 10.06
N VAL A 399 1.44 -6.38 10.83
CA VAL A 399 1.23 -5.03 10.30
C VAL A 399 2.50 -4.48 9.65
N THR A 400 3.67 -4.71 10.26
CA THR A 400 4.96 -4.24 9.72
C THR A 400 5.30 -4.93 8.42
N GLN A 401 5.10 -6.24 8.34
CA GLN A 401 5.32 -7.03 7.14
C GLN A 401 4.38 -6.58 6.00
N GLN A 402 3.07 -6.47 6.28
CA GLN A 402 2.10 -5.94 5.31
C GLN A 402 2.47 -4.54 4.82
N SER A 403 2.77 -3.61 5.74
CA SER A 403 3.14 -2.24 5.39
C SER A 403 4.35 -2.18 4.47
N MET A 404 5.32 -3.07 4.64
CA MET A 404 6.59 -3.02 3.92
C MET A 404 6.50 -3.71 2.55
N ILE A 405 5.67 -4.75 2.44
CA ILE A 405 5.26 -5.32 1.15
C ILE A 405 4.57 -4.23 0.33
N LEU A 406 3.55 -3.57 0.89
CA LEU A 406 2.82 -2.51 0.21
C LEU A 406 3.69 -1.29 -0.12
N ALA A 407 4.64 -0.93 0.76
CA ALA A 407 5.58 0.16 0.49
C ALA A 407 6.48 -0.14 -0.72
N ARG A 408 6.88 -1.41 -0.91
CA ARG A 408 7.62 -1.84 -2.11
C ARG A 408 6.73 -1.81 -3.34
N ASP A 409 5.48 -2.26 -3.21
CA ASP A 409 4.52 -2.31 -4.33
C ASP A 409 4.20 -0.91 -4.87
N LEU A 410 4.26 0.15 -4.05
CA LEU A 410 4.14 1.54 -4.50
C LEU A 410 5.18 1.94 -5.55
N GLY A 411 6.31 1.23 -5.61
CA GLY A 411 7.36 1.42 -6.60
C GLY A 411 8.71 1.74 -5.95
N HIS A 412 9.77 1.10 -6.47
CA HIS A 412 11.15 1.33 -6.05
C HIS A 412 12.08 1.72 -7.21
N ARG A 413 11.63 1.56 -8.46
CA ARG A 413 12.40 1.90 -9.67
C ARG A 413 11.68 2.99 -10.43
N VAL A 414 12.45 4.00 -10.84
CA VAL A 414 11.99 5.04 -11.76
C VAL A 414 12.48 4.76 -13.19
N ASN A 415 13.64 4.12 -13.33
CA ASN A 415 14.21 3.75 -14.62
C ASN A 415 13.66 2.40 -15.08
N GLY A 416 13.43 2.29 -16.39
CA GLY A 416 12.95 1.06 -17.04
C GLY A 416 11.69 1.32 -17.86
N THR A 417 11.11 0.25 -18.38
CA THR A 417 9.79 0.30 -19.03
C THR A 417 8.68 0.50 -18.00
N ASP A 418 7.50 0.97 -18.42
CA ASP A 418 6.31 1.07 -17.56
C ASP A 418 5.97 -0.25 -16.87
N GLU A 419 6.18 -1.39 -17.54
CA GLU A 419 5.95 -2.72 -16.96
C GLU A 419 6.97 -3.07 -15.86
N GLU A 420 8.18 -2.54 -15.93
CA GLU A 420 9.22 -2.77 -14.91
C GLU A 420 9.11 -1.78 -13.76
N ALA A 421 8.79 -0.52 -14.05
CA ALA A 421 8.72 0.56 -13.08
C ALA A 421 7.39 0.57 -12.30
N LEU A 422 6.26 0.27 -12.96
CA LEU A 422 4.93 0.34 -12.38
C LEU A 422 4.47 -1.03 -11.85
N GLU A 423 5.18 -1.57 -10.85
CA GLU A 423 4.77 -2.80 -10.15
C GLU A 423 3.32 -2.72 -9.64
N VAL A 424 2.87 -1.54 -9.20
CA VAL A 424 1.47 -1.21 -8.84
C VAL A 424 0.46 -1.71 -9.87
N LYS A 425 0.74 -1.53 -11.17
CA LYS A 425 -0.19 -1.87 -12.24
C LYS A 425 -0.30 -3.38 -12.46
N LYS A 426 0.71 -4.17 -12.08
CA LYS A 426 0.70 -5.64 -12.25
C LYS A 426 -0.40 -6.30 -11.43
N TYR A 427 -0.63 -5.78 -10.23
CA TYR A 427 -1.60 -6.32 -9.27
C TYR A 427 -2.88 -5.46 -9.20
N ALA A 428 -3.00 -4.43 -10.05
CA ALA A 428 -4.15 -3.55 -10.07
C ALA A 428 -5.39 -4.28 -10.62
N THR A 429 -6.25 -4.75 -9.73
CA THR A 429 -7.55 -5.33 -10.07
C THR A 429 -8.68 -4.30 -9.95
N THR A 430 -9.87 -4.65 -10.43
CA THR A 430 -11.05 -3.76 -10.41
C THR A 430 -11.65 -3.58 -9.02
N LEU A 431 -11.39 -4.48 -8.07
CA LEU A 431 -11.98 -4.45 -6.73
C LEU A 431 -10.87 -4.48 -5.69
N PRO A 432 -11.00 -3.77 -4.56
CA PRO A 432 -9.89 -3.64 -3.63
C PRO A 432 -9.70 -4.89 -2.78
N TYR A 433 -8.44 -5.18 -2.41
CA TYR A 433 -8.12 -6.18 -1.39
C TYR A 433 -8.38 -5.55 -0.03
N ILE A 434 -9.08 -6.24 0.88
CA ILE A 434 -9.50 -5.67 2.15
C ILE A 434 -8.73 -6.31 3.30
N ASN A 435 -8.11 -5.49 4.14
CA ASN A 435 -7.51 -5.91 5.40
C ASN A 435 -8.47 -5.56 6.54
N TYR A 436 -9.00 -6.59 7.20
CA TYR A 436 -9.92 -6.49 8.32
C TYR A 436 -9.15 -6.54 9.64
N LEU A 437 -9.25 -5.47 10.42
CA LEU A 437 -8.61 -5.35 11.73
C LEU A 437 -9.70 -5.27 12.81
N ASP A 438 -10.06 -6.39 13.46
CA ASP A 438 -11.19 -6.41 14.41
C ASP A 438 -10.97 -5.51 15.62
N GLU A 439 -9.74 -5.44 16.13
CA GLU A 439 -9.40 -4.68 17.33
C GLU A 439 -8.08 -3.93 17.15
N ILE A 440 -8.11 -2.89 16.32
CA ILE A 440 -6.93 -2.10 15.98
C ILE A 440 -6.24 -1.51 17.23
N GLY A 441 -7.00 -1.21 18.30
CA GLY A 441 -6.45 -0.70 19.55
C GLY A 441 -5.52 -1.67 20.29
N ALA A 442 -5.54 -2.97 19.99
CA ALA A 442 -4.67 -3.96 20.67
C ALA A 442 -3.24 -4.01 20.10
N TYR A 443 -3.08 -3.70 18.81
CA TYR A 443 -1.81 -3.89 18.07
C TYR A 443 -1.49 -2.69 17.16
N TYR A 444 -1.99 -1.50 17.51
CA TYR A 444 -1.77 -0.30 16.72
C TYR A 444 -0.26 0.01 16.53
N THR A 445 0.09 0.48 15.34
CA THR A 445 1.39 1.09 15.01
C THR A 445 1.19 2.28 14.08
N GLU A 446 2.15 3.20 14.06
CA GLU A 446 2.17 4.30 13.09
C GLU A 446 2.16 3.83 11.63
N ARG A 447 2.62 2.59 11.37
CA ARG A 447 2.56 1.97 10.04
C ARG A 447 1.13 1.79 9.54
N ILE A 448 0.13 1.61 10.42
CA ILE A 448 -1.28 1.56 10.00
C ILE A 448 -1.73 2.92 9.45
N THR A 449 -1.33 4.01 10.10
CA THR A 449 -1.64 5.37 9.63
C THR A 449 -0.93 5.70 8.32
N ALA A 450 0.32 5.24 8.17
CA ALA A 450 1.04 5.35 6.89
C ALA A 450 0.32 4.56 5.78
N MET A 451 -0.09 3.31 6.06
CA MET A 451 -0.88 2.51 5.12
C MET A 451 -2.17 3.23 4.73
N ALA A 452 -2.97 3.71 5.70
CA ALA A 452 -4.23 4.42 5.46
C ALA A 452 -4.07 5.72 4.62
N THR A 453 -2.85 6.25 4.53
CA THR A 453 -2.55 7.45 3.74
C THR A 453 -2.13 7.09 2.32
N GLN A 454 -1.33 6.03 2.14
CA GLN A 454 -0.58 5.81 0.90
C GLN A 454 -1.14 4.68 0.02
N VAL A 455 -1.82 3.67 0.58
CA VAL A 455 -2.13 2.42 -0.15
C VAL A 455 -3.36 2.51 -1.06
N ARG A 456 -4.00 3.68 -1.13
CA ARG A 456 -5.21 3.90 -1.95
C ARG A 456 -4.96 3.64 -3.44
N SER A 457 -3.76 3.97 -3.92
CA SER A 457 -3.33 3.75 -5.30
C SER A 457 -3.16 2.27 -5.66
N LEU A 458 -2.97 1.40 -4.66
CA LEU A 458 -2.79 -0.04 -4.82
C LEU A 458 -4.12 -0.81 -4.88
N ASN A 459 -5.27 -0.13 -4.84
CA ASN A 459 -6.57 -0.77 -4.59
C ASN A 459 -6.53 -1.64 -3.32
N PHE A 460 -5.92 -1.13 -2.25
CA PHE A 460 -5.90 -1.77 -0.94
C PHE A 460 -6.76 -0.97 0.03
N ALA A 461 -7.70 -1.65 0.69
CA ALA A 461 -8.63 -1.04 1.64
C ALA A 461 -8.36 -1.56 3.06
N LEU A 462 -8.60 -0.71 4.04
CA LEU A 462 -8.45 -1.03 5.45
C LEU A 462 -9.84 -0.93 6.06
N LEU A 463 -10.30 -2.00 6.70
CA LEU A 463 -11.47 -1.97 7.57
C LEU A 463 -10.98 -2.08 9.00
N MET A 464 -10.96 -0.94 9.67
CA MET A 464 -10.41 -0.79 11.00
C MET A 464 -11.56 -0.78 11.99
N ALA A 465 -11.61 -1.76 12.87
CA ALA A 465 -12.63 -1.85 13.88
C ALA A 465 -12.03 -1.63 15.28
N ALA A 466 -12.77 -0.90 16.11
CA ALA A 466 -12.40 -0.57 17.47
C ALA A 466 -13.62 -0.62 18.38
N GLN A 467 -13.42 -0.94 19.66
CA GLN A 467 -14.50 -0.87 20.65
C GLN A 467 -14.92 0.57 20.94
N ASP A 468 -13.92 1.42 21.19
CA ASP A 468 -14.07 2.82 21.54
C ASP A 468 -12.82 3.61 21.09
N ALA A 469 -12.98 4.91 20.92
CA ALA A 469 -11.92 5.80 20.48
C ALA A 469 -10.91 6.08 21.60
N GLU A 470 -11.33 6.03 22.87
CA GLU A 470 -10.45 6.33 24.00
C GLU A 470 -9.33 5.30 24.16
N ARG A 471 -9.64 4.01 24.06
CA ARG A 471 -8.67 2.92 24.07
C ARG A 471 -7.71 3.00 22.88
N LEU A 472 -8.22 3.39 21.73
CA LEU A 472 -7.40 3.60 20.54
C LEU A 472 -6.43 4.78 20.75
N GLU A 473 -6.90 5.91 21.28
CA GLU A 473 -6.06 7.07 21.62
C GLU A 473 -5.02 6.74 22.70
N GLY A 474 -5.38 5.92 23.69
CA GLY A 474 -4.45 5.47 24.73
C GLY A 474 -3.26 4.68 24.18
N THR A 475 -3.43 4.00 23.05
CA THR A 475 -2.37 3.19 22.42
C THR A 475 -1.66 3.94 21.28
N ALA A 476 -2.39 4.72 20.48
CA ALA A 476 -1.89 5.38 19.28
C ALA A 476 -1.43 6.82 19.50
N GLY A 477 -1.91 7.48 20.55
CA GLY A 477 -1.87 8.93 20.72
C GLY A 477 -2.95 9.65 19.91
N GLY A 478 -3.49 10.73 20.47
CA GLY A 478 -4.64 11.47 19.89
C GLY A 478 -4.40 11.98 18.46
N ASN A 479 -3.20 12.48 18.16
CA ASN A 479 -2.85 12.99 16.82
C ASN A 479 -2.92 11.89 15.75
N SER A 480 -2.42 10.70 16.08
CA SER A 480 -2.44 9.54 15.21
C SER A 480 -3.87 9.08 14.92
N VAL A 481 -4.71 9.01 15.96
CA VAL A 481 -6.13 8.66 15.80
C VAL A 481 -6.86 9.69 14.95
N SER A 482 -6.60 10.98 15.15
CA SER A 482 -7.18 12.05 14.32
C SER A 482 -6.82 11.86 12.84
N THR A 483 -5.55 11.60 12.55
CA THR A 483 -5.06 11.34 11.19
C THR A 483 -5.72 10.09 10.58
N LEU A 484 -5.85 9.03 11.36
CA LEU A 484 -6.55 7.81 10.95
C LEU A 484 -8.03 8.08 10.62
N MET A 485 -8.73 8.84 11.47
CA MET A 485 -10.12 9.23 11.25
C MET A 485 -10.30 10.12 10.02
N GLN A 486 -9.35 11.00 9.72
CA GLN A 486 -9.38 11.84 8.51
C GLN A 486 -9.20 10.99 7.25
N ASN A 487 -8.34 9.98 7.32
CA ASN A 487 -8.08 9.09 6.20
C ASN A 487 -9.15 8.02 5.99
N ALA A 488 -9.97 7.72 7.00
CA ALA A 488 -11.14 6.85 6.92
C ALA A 488 -12.37 7.63 6.41
N GLY A 489 -12.65 7.52 5.11
CA GLY A 489 -13.73 8.22 4.43
C GLY A 489 -15.12 7.81 4.90
N VAL A 490 -15.31 6.54 5.26
CA VAL A 490 -16.58 6.01 5.79
C VAL A 490 -16.41 5.67 7.27
N LYS A 491 -17.36 6.14 8.10
CA LYS A 491 -17.38 5.85 9.54
C LYS A 491 -18.68 5.15 9.87
N ILE A 492 -18.59 3.94 10.41
CA ILE A 492 -19.71 3.12 10.85
C ILE A 492 -19.71 3.12 12.37
N SER A 493 -20.85 3.43 12.96
CA SER A 493 -21.09 3.23 14.40
C SER A 493 -22.14 2.17 14.58
N GLY A 494 -21.77 1.05 15.19
CA GLY A 494 -22.72 0.12 15.79
C GLY A 494 -23.22 0.67 17.12
N LYS A 495 -23.75 -0.23 17.95
CA LYS A 495 -24.09 0.09 19.33
C LYS A 495 -22.84 0.57 20.08
N ILE A 496 -22.97 1.71 20.76
CA ILE A 496 -21.97 2.22 21.71
C ILE A 496 -22.60 2.45 23.08
N VAL A 497 -21.81 2.31 24.14
CA VAL A 497 -22.25 2.52 25.53
C VAL A 497 -21.47 3.72 26.07
N SER A 498 -22.14 4.88 26.12
CA SER A 498 -21.67 6.16 26.66
C SER A 498 -20.15 6.43 26.59
N ASP A 499 -19.61 6.60 25.38
CA ASP A 499 -18.28 7.16 25.17
C ASP A 499 -18.41 8.56 24.56
N GLU A 500 -18.04 9.58 25.33
CA GLU A 500 -18.08 10.98 24.91
C GLU A 500 -17.10 11.27 23.76
N LYS A 501 -15.91 10.66 23.77
CA LYS A 501 -14.90 10.87 22.71
C LYS A 501 -15.34 10.23 21.40
N THR A 502 -15.76 8.97 21.41
CA THR A 502 -16.29 8.31 20.20
C THR A 502 -17.48 9.09 19.65
N MET A 503 -18.41 9.50 20.52
CA MET A 503 -19.56 10.30 20.11
C MET A 503 -19.15 11.64 19.51
N ASN A 504 -18.15 12.32 20.08
CA ASN A 504 -17.64 13.59 19.55
C ASN A 504 -17.02 13.43 18.16
N ILE A 505 -16.28 12.35 17.91
CA ILE A 505 -15.74 12.03 16.58
C ILE A 505 -16.88 11.83 15.57
N LEU A 506 -17.88 11.03 15.93
CA LEU A 506 -19.03 10.72 15.07
C LEU A 506 -19.91 11.97 14.82
N ARG A 507 -20.15 12.77 15.86
CA ARG A 507 -20.90 14.02 15.78
C ARG A 507 -20.23 15.03 14.86
N ARG A 508 -18.90 15.20 14.99
CA ARG A 508 -18.12 16.06 14.10
C ARG A 508 -18.14 15.57 12.65
N ALA A 509 -18.10 14.25 12.44
CA ALA A 509 -18.17 13.67 11.11
C ALA A 509 -19.57 13.79 10.47
N ALA A 510 -20.65 13.71 11.24
CA ALA A 510 -22.03 13.86 10.75
C ALA A 510 -22.46 15.34 10.57
N GLY A 511 -21.88 16.24 11.35
CA GLY A 511 -22.20 17.67 11.33
C GLY A 511 -23.56 18.00 11.97
N GLN A 512 -23.99 19.23 11.78
CA GLN A 512 -25.23 19.80 12.32
C GLN A 512 -26.21 20.13 11.19
N GLU A 513 -27.48 20.23 11.54
CA GLU A 513 -28.56 20.63 10.63
C GLU A 513 -29.42 21.70 11.29
N ALA A 514 -29.78 22.72 10.51
CA ALA A 514 -30.57 23.85 10.97
C ALA A 514 -32.06 23.45 11.03
N HIS A 515 -32.61 23.36 12.23
CA HIS A 515 -34.02 23.03 12.46
C HIS A 515 -34.81 24.29 12.83
N ALA A 516 -35.94 24.49 12.16
CA ALA A 516 -36.91 25.51 12.54
C ALA A 516 -37.73 24.99 13.74
N ARG A 517 -37.50 25.56 14.93
CA ARG A 517 -38.24 25.25 16.15
C ARG A 517 -39.22 26.37 16.47
N MET A 518 -40.47 26.00 16.75
CA MET A 518 -41.45 26.92 17.32
C MET A 518 -41.32 26.88 18.84
N ASP A 519 -40.94 28.01 19.45
CA ASP A 519 -40.60 28.09 20.88
C ASP A 519 -41.83 28.34 21.78
N THR A 520 -42.98 28.75 21.23
CA THR A 520 -44.16 29.11 22.03
C THR A 520 -45.46 28.54 21.47
N LEU A 521 -46.29 27.99 22.34
CA LEU A 521 -47.70 27.66 22.07
C LEU A 521 -48.55 28.75 22.73
N LYS A 522 -49.32 29.49 21.94
CA LYS A 522 -50.26 30.50 22.44
C LYS A 522 -51.58 29.80 22.77
N ARG A 523 -51.96 29.86 24.04
CA ARG A 523 -53.29 29.44 24.50
C ARG A 523 -54.33 30.45 24.02
N LYS A 524 -55.37 29.99 23.33
CA LYS A 524 -56.49 30.81 22.88
C LYS A 524 -57.77 30.23 23.48
N ASP A 525 -58.31 30.92 24.49
CA ASP A 525 -59.56 30.53 25.12
C ASP A 525 -60.73 30.95 24.22
N GLY A 526 -61.39 29.96 23.59
CA GLY A 526 -62.58 30.14 22.78
C GLY A 526 -63.87 29.86 23.55
N LEU A 527 -65.01 30.24 22.99
CA LEU A 527 -66.34 30.10 23.62
C LEU A 527 -66.77 28.62 23.82
N LEU A 528 -66.13 27.68 23.12
CA LEU A 528 -66.39 26.23 23.18
C LEU A 528 -65.16 25.43 23.64
N GLY A 529 -64.22 26.06 24.34
CA GLY A 529 -63.06 25.39 24.94
C GLY A 529 -61.72 26.07 24.66
N THR A 530 -60.71 25.61 25.38
CA THR A 530 -59.31 25.98 25.26
C THR A 530 -58.67 25.32 24.05
N ASP A 531 -58.24 26.12 23.07
CA ASP A 531 -57.45 25.65 21.93
C ASP A 531 -56.00 26.17 22.05
N TRP A 532 -55.03 25.36 21.66
CA TRP A 532 -53.61 25.71 21.69
C TRP A 532 -53.14 25.93 20.25
N GLN A 533 -52.75 27.16 19.93
CA GLN A 533 -52.26 27.52 18.59
C GLN A 533 -50.76 27.78 18.64
N ASP A 534 -50.04 27.33 17.62
CA ASP A 534 -48.61 27.59 17.48
C ASP A 534 -48.34 29.11 17.42
N GLY A 535 -47.31 29.56 18.13
CA GLY A 535 -46.90 30.96 18.13
C GLY A 535 -46.24 31.37 16.81
N ASP A 536 -46.39 32.64 16.42
CA ASP A 536 -45.87 33.19 15.16
C ASP A 536 -44.32 33.30 15.09
N GLN A 537 -43.62 33.00 16.19
CA GLN A 537 -42.16 33.08 16.24
C GLN A 537 -41.54 31.70 15.99
N THR A 538 -40.86 31.59 14.85
CA THR A 538 -40.04 30.42 14.49
C THR A 538 -38.57 30.78 14.67
N ARG A 539 -37.83 30.00 15.47
CA ARG A 539 -36.39 30.17 15.68
C ARG A 539 -35.64 29.06 14.93
N ILE A 540 -34.61 29.42 14.18
CA ILE A 540 -33.71 28.45 13.56
C ILE A 540 -32.64 28.09 14.61
N VAL A 541 -32.53 26.81 14.93
CA VAL A 541 -31.56 26.26 15.88
C VAL A 541 -30.79 25.15 15.20
N ASP A 542 -29.46 25.20 15.28
CA ASP A 542 -28.62 24.12 14.79
C ASP A 542 -28.67 22.95 15.79
N GLU A 543 -29.14 21.80 15.33
CA GLU A 543 -29.15 20.55 16.08
C GLU A 543 -28.18 19.55 15.44
N ASP A 544 -27.59 18.68 16.25
CA ASP A 544 -26.75 17.61 15.72
C ASP A 544 -27.59 16.56 15.00
N LYS A 545 -27.12 16.13 13.83
CA LYS A 545 -27.79 15.09 13.05
C LYS A 545 -27.77 13.72 13.74
N LEU A 546 -26.84 13.51 14.67
CA LEU A 546 -26.67 12.25 15.39
C LEU A 546 -26.69 12.49 16.90
N LYS A 547 -27.63 11.84 17.59
CA LYS A 547 -27.76 11.92 19.05
C LYS A 547 -27.22 10.65 19.69
N LEU A 548 -26.54 10.77 20.83
CA LEU A 548 -25.97 9.62 21.55
C LEU A 548 -27.05 8.57 21.90
N LYS A 549 -28.24 9.02 22.27
CA LYS A 549 -29.37 8.13 22.60
C LYS A 549 -29.75 7.21 21.43
N ASP A 550 -29.60 7.68 20.20
CA ASP A 550 -29.94 6.89 19.02
C ASP A 550 -28.95 5.72 18.84
N LEU A 551 -27.67 5.96 19.13
CA LEU A 551 -26.62 4.93 19.07
C LEU A 551 -26.70 3.92 20.23
N ILE A 552 -27.07 4.37 21.43
CA ILE A 552 -27.26 3.48 22.59
C ILE A 552 -28.44 2.53 22.36
N ASN A 553 -29.49 3.01 21.69
CA ASN A 553 -30.71 2.24 21.43
C ASN A 553 -30.57 1.22 20.29
N LEU A 554 -29.45 1.21 19.57
CA LEU A 554 -29.17 0.22 18.53
C LEU A 554 -29.15 -1.19 19.12
N GLN A 555 -29.74 -2.13 18.39
CA GLN A 555 -29.61 -3.57 18.64
C GLN A 555 -28.35 -4.12 17.96
N ALA A 556 -28.00 -5.37 18.29
CA ALA A 556 -26.87 -6.03 17.66
C ALA A 556 -27.08 -6.15 16.13
N GLY A 557 -26.05 -5.80 15.35
CA GLY A 557 -26.12 -5.78 13.88
C GLY A 557 -26.76 -4.52 13.29
N GLU A 558 -27.34 -3.64 14.13
CA GLU A 558 -27.82 -2.34 13.70
C GLU A 558 -26.69 -1.30 13.78
N ASN A 559 -26.62 -0.43 12.78
CA ASN A 559 -25.56 0.56 12.69
C ASN A 559 -26.07 1.90 12.12
N VAL A 560 -25.25 2.94 12.31
CA VAL A 560 -25.37 4.21 11.62
C VAL A 560 -24.09 4.42 10.84
N THR A 561 -24.21 4.53 9.52
CA THR A 561 -23.10 4.81 8.62
C THR A 561 -23.08 6.29 8.29
N ILE A 562 -21.99 6.98 8.62
CA ILE A 562 -21.76 8.37 8.23
C ILE A 562 -21.11 8.33 6.84
N PHE A 563 -21.89 8.72 5.83
CA PHE A 563 -21.48 8.74 4.43
C PHE A 563 -21.55 10.17 3.90
N ASN A 564 -20.41 10.72 3.46
CA ASN A 564 -20.30 12.11 2.96
C ASN A 564 -20.97 13.15 3.88
N GLY A 565 -20.84 13.00 5.21
CA GLY A 565 -21.44 13.90 6.19
C GLY A 565 -22.94 13.69 6.46
N HIS A 566 -23.53 12.61 5.96
CA HIS A 566 -24.92 12.23 6.24
C HIS A 566 -24.98 10.92 7.04
N PRO A 567 -25.61 10.91 8.23
CA PRO A 567 -25.85 9.68 8.98
C PRO A 567 -26.98 8.88 8.32
N VAL A 568 -26.68 7.66 7.91
CA VAL A 568 -27.62 6.71 7.31
C VAL A 568 -27.82 5.56 8.28
N ALA A 569 -29.05 5.39 8.78
CA ALA A 569 -29.40 4.27 9.65
C ALA A 569 -29.51 2.98 8.84
N GLY A 570 -28.76 1.95 9.23
CA GLY A 570 -28.66 0.68 8.54
C GLY A 570 -28.72 -0.54 9.47
N ALA A 571 -28.92 -1.70 8.86
CA ALA A 571 -28.74 -3.02 9.46
C ALA A 571 -27.77 -3.82 8.59
N SER A 572 -26.73 -4.36 9.19
CA SER A 572 -25.83 -5.31 8.52
C SER A 572 -26.60 -6.57 8.13
N MET A 573 -26.18 -7.21 7.05
CA MET A 573 -26.66 -8.55 6.73
C MET A 573 -26.24 -9.52 7.85
N TYR A 574 -27.17 -10.40 8.23
CA TYR A 574 -26.92 -11.45 9.21
C TYR A 574 -26.82 -12.79 8.49
N ILE A 575 -25.76 -13.54 8.78
CA ILE A 575 -25.58 -14.91 8.28
C ILE A 575 -26.16 -15.83 9.36
N PRO A 576 -27.14 -16.69 9.04
CA PRO A 576 -27.68 -17.65 10.00
C PRO A 576 -26.59 -18.59 10.54
N ASP A 577 -26.66 -18.97 11.82
CA ASP A 577 -25.64 -19.84 12.43
C ASP A 577 -25.58 -21.23 11.76
N SER A 578 -26.69 -21.70 11.19
CA SER A 578 -26.74 -22.91 10.36
C SER A 578 -25.88 -22.81 9.10
N GLU A 579 -25.62 -21.60 8.60
CA GLU A 579 -24.78 -21.36 7.43
C GLU A 579 -23.31 -21.12 7.81
N LYS A 580 -23.04 -20.71 9.05
CA LYS A 580 -21.68 -20.56 9.60
C LYS A 580 -21.05 -21.87 10.03
N THR A 581 -21.70 -23.00 9.77
CA THR A 581 -21.16 -24.31 10.07
C THR A 581 -21.33 -25.24 8.88
N SER A 582 -20.54 -26.31 8.89
CA SER A 582 -20.63 -27.42 7.95
C SER A 582 -20.39 -28.71 8.72
N GLY A 583 -20.96 -29.83 8.25
CA GLY A 583 -20.59 -31.17 8.75
C GLY A 583 -19.20 -31.62 8.29
N THR A 584 -18.53 -30.83 7.45
CA THR A 584 -17.19 -31.13 6.94
C THR A 584 -16.14 -30.74 7.97
N PRO A 585 -15.17 -31.62 8.29
CA PRO A 585 -14.10 -31.28 9.22
C PRO A 585 -13.23 -30.18 8.62
N VAL A 586 -12.96 -29.14 9.42
CA VAL A 586 -11.99 -28.10 9.07
C VAL A 586 -10.60 -28.73 9.00
N GLN A 587 -9.90 -28.52 7.89
CA GLN A 587 -8.52 -28.96 7.70
C GLN A 587 -7.66 -27.76 7.34
N ILE A 588 -6.50 -27.64 8.00
CA ILE A 588 -5.51 -26.62 7.69
C ILE A 588 -4.69 -27.12 6.50
N ASN A 589 -4.63 -26.33 5.43
CA ASN A 589 -3.85 -26.64 4.24
C ASN A 589 -2.37 -26.70 4.60
N ARG A 590 -1.68 -27.79 4.26
CA ARG A 590 -0.25 -27.99 4.53
C ARG A 590 0.52 -27.98 3.23
N LEU A 591 1.56 -27.15 3.16
CA LEU A 591 2.41 -27.10 1.99
C LEU A 591 3.61 -28.02 2.18
N ILE A 592 4.16 -28.47 1.05
CA ILE A 592 5.36 -29.29 1.02
C ILE A 592 6.52 -28.36 0.70
N GLN A 593 7.54 -28.36 1.55
CA GLN A 593 8.78 -27.65 1.26
C GLN A 593 9.47 -28.30 0.06
N VAL A 594 9.76 -27.49 -0.95
CA VAL A 594 10.54 -27.89 -2.11
C VAL A 594 11.81 -27.05 -2.13
N ASP A 595 12.93 -27.67 -1.76
CA ASP A 595 14.21 -26.99 -1.80
C ASP A 595 14.70 -26.85 -3.25
N PRO A 596 15.37 -25.73 -3.59
CA PRO A 596 16.00 -25.60 -4.90
C PRO A 596 17.07 -26.68 -5.07
N ILE A 597 17.15 -27.27 -6.26
CA ILE A 597 18.17 -28.28 -6.58
C ILE A 597 19.56 -27.65 -6.35
N PRO A 598 20.44 -28.27 -5.55
CA PRO A 598 21.77 -27.74 -5.27
C PRO A 598 22.55 -27.47 -6.56
N LEU A 599 23.32 -26.37 -6.58
CA LEU A 599 24.09 -25.99 -7.76
C LEU A 599 25.07 -27.09 -8.21
N ALA A 600 25.62 -27.86 -7.26
CA ALA A 600 26.48 -29.00 -7.57
C ALA A 600 25.74 -30.08 -8.39
N GLU A 601 24.50 -30.37 -8.01
CA GLU A 601 23.65 -31.36 -8.68
C GLU A 601 23.14 -30.84 -10.04
N LEU A 602 22.73 -29.57 -10.11
CA LEU A 602 22.43 -28.91 -11.39
C LEU A 602 23.61 -28.96 -12.37
N ARG A 603 24.84 -28.77 -11.89
CA ARG A 603 26.06 -28.88 -12.69
C ARG A 603 26.33 -30.31 -13.19
N HIS A 604 25.88 -31.33 -12.45
CA HIS A 604 25.94 -32.71 -12.93
C HIS A 604 24.89 -33.00 -14.02
N LEU A 605 23.71 -32.38 -13.93
CA LEU A 605 22.63 -32.51 -14.93
C LEU A 605 22.92 -31.74 -16.23
N VAL A 606 23.71 -30.66 -16.15
CA VAL A 606 24.13 -29.87 -17.32
C VAL A 606 25.67 -29.81 -17.40
N PRO A 607 26.34 -30.88 -17.88
CA PRO A 607 27.80 -30.96 -17.92
C PRO A 607 28.46 -29.81 -18.69
N ARG A 608 27.79 -29.29 -19.73
CA ARG A 608 28.28 -28.17 -20.56
C ARG A 608 28.41 -26.85 -19.78
N GLU A 609 27.59 -26.61 -18.75
CA GLU A 609 27.71 -25.40 -17.91
C GLU A 609 28.73 -25.58 -16.77
N SER A 610 29.05 -26.81 -16.39
CA SER A 610 30.10 -27.11 -15.39
C SER A 610 31.51 -26.66 -15.83
N GLU A 611 31.70 -26.45 -17.14
CA GLU A 611 32.94 -25.98 -17.75
C GLU A 611 33.11 -24.45 -17.74
N ARG A 612 32.08 -23.67 -17.37
CA ARG A 612 32.20 -22.22 -17.11
C ARG A 612 32.97 -21.98 -15.79
N ARG A 613 34.25 -22.35 -15.77
CA ARG A 613 35.18 -22.00 -14.70
C ARG A 613 35.48 -20.50 -14.78
N ILE A 614 35.62 -19.86 -13.62
CA ILE A 614 36.35 -18.59 -13.50
C ILE A 614 37.67 -18.79 -14.26
N PRO A 615 37.99 -17.95 -15.26
CA PRO A 615 39.18 -18.14 -16.07
C PRO A 615 40.39 -18.17 -15.12
N ARG A 616 41.21 -19.22 -15.22
CA ARG A 616 42.36 -19.41 -14.34
C ARG A 616 43.22 -18.13 -14.35
N PRO A 617 43.76 -17.66 -13.22
CA PRO A 617 44.55 -16.43 -13.17
C PRO A 617 45.66 -16.39 -14.23
N GLU A 618 46.25 -17.55 -14.53
CA GLU A 618 47.25 -17.71 -15.60
C GLU A 618 46.68 -17.43 -17.01
N LYS A 619 45.45 -17.85 -17.31
CA LYS A 619 44.77 -17.54 -18.58
C LYS A 619 44.39 -16.07 -18.67
N VAL A 620 43.94 -15.47 -17.57
CA VAL A 620 43.63 -14.04 -17.49
C VAL A 620 44.90 -13.21 -17.66
N SER A 621 45.98 -13.54 -16.94
CA SER A 621 47.29 -12.90 -17.08
C SER A 621 47.89 -13.09 -18.47
N ARG A 622 47.68 -14.24 -19.12
CA ARG A 622 48.12 -14.47 -20.51
C ARG A 622 47.31 -13.67 -21.51
N LEU A 623 45.99 -13.56 -21.33
CA LEU A 623 45.13 -12.68 -22.13
C LEU A 623 45.52 -11.21 -21.95
N ILE A 624 45.77 -10.78 -20.71
CA ILE A 624 46.28 -9.45 -20.39
C ILE A 624 47.66 -9.24 -21.04
N GLY A 625 48.54 -10.24 -21.00
CA GLY A 625 49.86 -10.19 -21.66
C GLY A 625 49.76 -10.09 -23.19
N ILE A 626 48.84 -10.83 -23.82
CA ILE A 626 48.56 -10.73 -25.26
C ILE A 626 47.97 -9.35 -25.60
N LEU A 627 47.05 -8.83 -24.77
CA LEU A 627 46.46 -7.49 -24.93
C LEU A 627 47.47 -6.36 -24.72
N LYS A 628 48.49 -6.59 -23.88
CA LYS A 628 49.62 -5.68 -23.65
C LYS A 628 50.78 -5.87 -24.66
N GLY A 629 50.70 -6.87 -25.54
CA GLY A 629 51.76 -7.18 -26.52
C GLY A 629 53.00 -7.85 -25.92
N GLU A 630 52.92 -8.38 -24.70
CA GLU A 630 54.02 -9.02 -23.98
C GLU A 630 54.20 -10.51 -24.34
N VAL A 631 53.22 -11.12 -25.03
CA VAL A 631 53.21 -12.56 -25.42
C VAL A 631 52.76 -12.71 -26.88
N GLU A 632 53.57 -13.39 -27.72
CA GLU A 632 53.23 -13.66 -29.13
C GLU A 632 52.11 -14.72 -29.29
N SER A 633 51.19 -14.46 -30.22
CA SER A 633 50.05 -15.35 -30.55
C SER A 633 50.47 -16.40 -31.60
N PRO A 634 50.05 -17.68 -31.48
CA PRO A 634 50.59 -18.78 -32.30
C PRO A 634 49.91 -18.96 -33.67
N VAL A 635 49.29 -17.93 -34.28
CA VAL A 635 48.55 -18.10 -35.55
C VAL A 635 49.10 -17.18 -36.65
N ASP A 636 49.97 -17.76 -37.48
CA ASP A 636 50.40 -17.23 -38.77
C ASP A 636 49.34 -17.55 -39.85
N SER A 637 48.57 -16.56 -40.28
CA SER A 637 48.11 -16.33 -41.68
C SER A 637 46.82 -15.49 -41.79
N PHE A 638 46.79 -14.62 -42.83
CA PHE A 638 45.69 -13.83 -43.41
C PHE A 638 45.48 -12.34 -43.00
N THR A 639 46.23 -11.49 -43.72
CA THR A 639 45.87 -10.25 -44.45
C THR A 639 44.68 -9.34 -44.03
N LEU A 640 45.05 -8.22 -43.39
CA LEU A 640 44.54 -6.82 -43.53
C LEU A 640 43.03 -6.53 -43.71
N ILE A 641 42.28 -6.62 -42.59
CA ILE A 641 41.28 -5.63 -42.11
C ILE A 641 41.39 -5.68 -40.58
N SER A 642 41.63 -4.54 -39.90
CA SER A 642 41.96 -4.39 -38.46
C SER A 642 42.06 -5.72 -37.68
N PRO A 643 43.26 -6.32 -37.60
CA PRO A 643 43.45 -7.69 -37.14
C PRO A 643 43.02 -7.93 -35.69
N MET A 644 42.87 -6.90 -34.87
CA MET A 644 42.53 -7.04 -33.45
C MET A 644 41.01 -7.16 -33.23
N MET A 645 40.21 -6.36 -33.94
CA MET A 645 38.74 -6.38 -33.79
C MET A 645 38.10 -7.63 -34.41
N ARG A 646 38.61 -8.11 -35.55
CA ARG A 646 38.08 -9.34 -36.17
C ARG A 646 38.50 -10.59 -35.42
N ARG A 647 39.70 -10.62 -34.83
CA ARG A 647 40.15 -11.69 -33.94
C ARG A 647 39.37 -11.72 -32.63
N LEU A 648 39.07 -10.57 -32.01
CA LEU A 648 38.19 -10.53 -30.83
C LEU A 648 36.77 -10.97 -31.18
N HIS A 649 36.23 -10.48 -32.30
CA HIS A 649 34.88 -10.83 -32.75
C HIS A 649 34.75 -12.32 -33.09
N ASP A 650 35.68 -12.91 -33.85
CA ASP A 650 35.57 -14.31 -34.29
C ASP A 650 35.94 -15.30 -33.19
N GLU A 651 36.81 -14.92 -32.23
CA GLU A 651 37.10 -15.75 -31.05
C GLU A 651 35.95 -15.67 -30.02
N CYS A 652 35.31 -14.50 -29.84
CA CYS A 652 34.08 -14.39 -29.06
C CYS A 652 32.90 -15.07 -29.78
N ALA A 653 32.75 -14.92 -31.10
CA ALA A 653 31.65 -15.51 -31.87
C ALA A 653 31.76 -17.03 -31.99
N SER A 654 32.97 -17.59 -32.13
CA SER A 654 33.16 -19.05 -32.13
C SER A 654 32.95 -19.68 -30.76
N GLN A 655 33.19 -18.94 -29.67
CA GLN A 655 32.84 -19.39 -28.30
C GLN A 655 31.36 -19.14 -27.94
N VAL A 656 30.68 -18.22 -28.62
CA VAL A 656 29.26 -17.89 -28.43
C VAL A 656 28.33 -18.79 -29.26
N LEU A 657 28.77 -19.29 -30.42
CA LEU A 657 27.98 -20.19 -31.27
C LEU A 657 27.73 -21.59 -30.67
N ASP A 658 28.37 -21.93 -29.54
CA ASP A 658 28.13 -23.17 -28.78
C ASP A 658 27.23 -22.97 -27.53
N MET A 659 26.68 -21.76 -27.34
CA MET A 659 25.76 -21.47 -26.22
C MET A 659 24.33 -21.28 -26.73
N PRO A 660 23.41 -22.24 -26.51
CA PRO A 660 22.00 -21.97 -26.64
C PRO A 660 21.56 -21.20 -25.39
N ASP A 661 21.20 -19.94 -25.64
CA ASP A 661 20.44 -19.02 -24.80
C ASP A 661 21.06 -18.50 -23.48
N ILE A 662 20.83 -17.19 -23.31
CA ILE A 662 21.03 -16.36 -22.12
C ILE A 662 22.48 -15.85 -21.90
N PHE A 663 22.79 -14.73 -22.57
CA PHE A 663 23.42 -13.54 -21.98
C PHE A 663 23.30 -12.38 -22.98
N ASP A 664 22.85 -11.20 -22.55
CA ASP A 664 22.82 -10.01 -23.39
C ASP A 664 24.26 -9.54 -23.64
N ILE A 665 24.82 -9.99 -24.77
CA ILE A 665 26.22 -9.78 -25.17
C ILE A 665 26.55 -8.29 -25.29
N SER A 666 25.56 -7.41 -25.42
CA SER A 666 25.77 -5.98 -25.58
C SER A 666 26.35 -5.31 -24.34
N GLU A 667 25.89 -5.66 -23.13
CA GLU A 667 26.23 -4.93 -21.90
C GLU A 667 27.61 -5.31 -21.36
N ALA A 668 27.99 -6.59 -21.46
CA ALA A 668 29.31 -7.06 -21.08
C ALA A 668 30.40 -6.52 -22.02
N VAL A 669 30.12 -6.44 -23.32
CA VAL A 669 31.02 -5.84 -24.31
C VAL A 669 31.12 -4.33 -24.06
N TYR A 670 30.01 -3.64 -23.82
CA TYR A 670 29.98 -2.21 -23.55
C TYR A 670 30.74 -1.82 -22.27
N ASN A 671 30.60 -2.61 -21.19
CA ASN A 671 31.33 -2.40 -19.94
C ASN A 671 32.84 -2.67 -20.09
N LEU A 672 33.23 -3.64 -20.94
CA LEU A 672 34.64 -3.89 -21.26
C LEU A 672 35.25 -2.76 -22.12
N TYR A 673 34.46 -2.18 -23.03
CA TYR A 673 34.86 -1.01 -23.83
C TYR A 673 34.99 0.26 -22.97
N SER A 674 34.12 0.45 -21.98
CA SER A 674 34.14 1.55 -21.01
C SER A 674 35.40 1.52 -20.11
N LEU A 675 35.83 0.31 -19.70
CA LEU A 675 37.02 0.13 -18.86
C LEU A 675 38.35 0.41 -19.57
N LEU A 676 38.37 0.42 -20.91
CA LEU A 676 39.57 0.67 -21.72
C LEU A 676 39.72 2.15 -22.14
N TYR A 677 38.67 2.97 -21.99
CA TYR A 677 38.66 4.36 -22.45
C TYR A 677 37.83 5.26 -21.51
N THR A 678 38.47 6.22 -20.83
CA THR A 678 37.75 7.36 -20.26
C THR A 678 37.64 8.45 -21.32
N ALA A 679 36.44 8.66 -21.85
CA ALA A 679 36.14 9.83 -22.68
C ALA A 679 36.03 11.06 -21.79
N ASP A 680 36.92 12.04 -21.94
CA ASP A 680 36.71 13.36 -21.37
C ASP A 680 35.67 14.09 -22.23
N ILE A 681 34.45 14.16 -21.71
CA ILE A 681 33.24 14.62 -22.42
C ILE A 681 33.38 16.09 -22.88
N ARG A 682 34.34 16.87 -22.36
CA ARG A 682 34.54 18.27 -22.78
C ARG A 682 35.47 18.48 -23.98
N THR A 683 36.31 17.50 -24.35
CA THR A 683 37.33 17.70 -25.40
C THR A 683 37.29 16.70 -26.55
N ASN A 684 36.42 15.69 -26.47
CA ASN A 684 36.19 14.68 -27.51
C ASN A 684 37.48 14.04 -28.07
N ARG A 685 38.49 13.85 -27.22
CA ARG A 685 39.67 13.02 -27.49
C ARG A 685 39.63 11.76 -26.63
N ILE A 686 40.00 10.64 -27.25
CA ILE A 686 40.12 9.33 -26.61
C ILE A 686 41.61 9.13 -26.26
N SER A 687 41.95 9.11 -24.97
CA SER A 687 43.31 8.82 -24.50
C SER A 687 43.38 7.44 -23.85
N LEU A 688 44.32 6.61 -24.31
CA LEU A 688 44.75 5.39 -23.62
C LEU A 688 45.51 5.77 -22.34
N ILE A 689 45.22 5.07 -21.23
CA ILE A 689 46.00 5.23 -20.00
C ILE A 689 47.43 4.70 -20.26
N SER A 690 48.35 5.62 -20.51
CA SER A 690 49.79 5.38 -20.58
C SER A 690 50.47 6.30 -19.56
N ASN A 691 51.25 5.72 -18.66
CA ASN A 691 51.98 6.43 -17.61
C ASN A 691 53.12 7.29 -18.20
N ALA A 692 52.85 8.55 -18.57
CA ALA A 692 53.80 9.68 -18.61
C ALA A 692 53.05 11.02 -18.84
N PRO A 693 53.45 12.15 -18.22
CA PRO A 693 52.70 13.42 -18.34
C PRO A 693 53.24 14.30 -19.48
N PRO A 694 52.38 15.03 -20.22
CA PRO A 694 52.81 16.37 -20.67
C PRO A 694 51.71 17.46 -20.81
N GLN A 695 52.04 18.61 -20.22
CA GLN A 695 51.98 20.02 -20.70
C GLN A 695 50.70 20.63 -21.35
N LEU A 696 50.29 21.78 -20.77
CA LEU A 696 49.31 22.76 -21.30
C LEU A 696 49.79 23.42 -22.62
N SER A 697 48.85 23.68 -23.54
CA SER A 697 48.86 24.88 -24.38
C SER A 697 47.46 25.30 -24.86
N SER A 698 47.26 26.61 -24.87
CA SER A 698 46.10 27.47 -25.18
C SER A 698 45.47 27.34 -26.58
N GLY A 699 44.18 27.67 -26.69
CA GLY A 699 43.55 28.11 -27.95
C GLY A 699 42.02 28.03 -27.96
N ASP A 700 41.37 29.18 -28.11
CA ASP A 700 39.92 29.41 -28.23
C ASP A 700 39.25 28.75 -29.45
N GLY A 701 37.95 28.47 -29.36
CA GLY A 701 37.10 28.13 -30.51
C GLY A 701 35.72 27.58 -30.13
N GLU A 702 34.65 28.33 -30.45
CA GLU A 702 33.23 28.04 -30.24
C GLU A 702 32.75 26.70 -30.86
N CYS A 703 31.85 26.00 -30.16
CA CYS A 703 31.08 24.87 -30.68
C CYS A 703 29.65 25.34 -31.02
N ASP A 704 29.32 25.42 -32.31
CA ASP A 704 27.95 25.59 -32.80
C ASP A 704 27.16 24.26 -32.72
N ILE A 705 25.97 24.31 -32.12
CA ILE A 705 25.00 23.21 -32.03
C ILE A 705 23.94 23.39 -33.13
N ILE A 706 23.75 22.40 -34.00
CA ILE A 706 22.59 22.33 -34.91
C ILE A 706 21.59 21.29 -34.37
N PRO A 707 20.31 21.63 -34.14
CA PRO A 707 19.29 20.71 -33.61
C PRO A 707 18.64 19.87 -34.72
N PHE A 708 18.20 18.65 -34.40
CA PHE A 708 17.34 17.86 -35.30
C PHE A 708 16.00 17.55 -34.65
N SER A 709 14.92 17.81 -35.40
CA SER A 709 13.52 17.71 -34.97
C SER A 709 12.89 16.35 -35.32
N LEU A 710 11.95 15.94 -34.47
CA LEU A 710 11.20 14.69 -34.54
C LEU A 710 10.18 14.69 -35.69
N SER A 711 10.26 13.68 -36.58
CA SER A 711 9.12 13.23 -37.37
C SER A 711 9.02 11.70 -37.42
N GLY A 712 8.02 11.17 -36.69
CA GLY A 712 7.07 10.13 -37.10
C GLY A 712 7.48 8.68 -37.38
N THR A 713 8.70 8.37 -37.80
CA THR A 713 9.07 6.98 -38.18
C THR A 713 10.52 6.68 -37.84
N ARG A 714 10.76 5.62 -37.05
CA ARG A 714 12.12 5.16 -36.69
C ARG A 714 12.91 4.87 -37.98
N PRO A 715 14.08 5.49 -38.20
CA PRO A 715 14.92 5.15 -39.35
C PRO A 715 15.48 3.73 -39.20
N SER A 716 15.61 3.03 -40.31
CA SER A 716 16.20 1.69 -40.31
C SER A 716 17.70 1.75 -39.97
N PRO A 717 18.30 0.66 -39.42
CA PRO A 717 19.72 0.60 -39.10
C PRO A 717 20.64 0.96 -40.29
N GLU A 718 20.20 0.65 -41.52
CA GLU A 718 20.92 1.00 -42.75
C GLU A 718 20.91 2.50 -43.05
N GLN A 719 19.83 3.22 -42.71
CA GLN A 719 19.75 4.68 -42.86
C GLN A 719 20.62 5.41 -41.84
N LEU A 720 20.69 4.87 -40.61
CA LEU A 720 21.57 5.35 -39.54
C LEU A 720 23.05 5.12 -39.89
N PHE A 721 23.37 3.93 -40.39
CA PHE A 721 24.73 3.59 -40.84
C PHE A 721 25.15 4.40 -42.06
N SER A 722 24.26 4.61 -43.04
CA SER A 722 24.52 5.45 -44.20
C SER A 722 24.72 6.93 -43.84
N ALA A 723 24.00 7.45 -42.85
CA ALA A 723 24.18 8.82 -42.37
C ALA A 723 25.52 8.99 -41.62
N MET A 724 25.90 8.02 -40.79
CA MET A 724 27.20 8.00 -40.10
C MET A 724 28.36 7.89 -41.08
N MET A 725 28.23 7.07 -42.12
CA MET A 725 29.25 6.93 -43.16
C MET A 725 29.35 8.17 -44.07
N LYS A 726 28.23 8.86 -44.33
CA LYS A 726 28.23 10.17 -45.02
C LYS A 726 28.90 11.28 -44.18
N ALA A 727 28.73 11.25 -42.86
CA ALA A 727 29.41 12.19 -41.96
C ALA A 727 30.93 11.90 -41.86
N ALA A 728 31.33 10.63 -41.94
CA ALA A 728 32.73 10.20 -41.89
C ALA A 728 33.51 10.40 -43.21
N THR A 729 32.82 10.69 -44.32
CA THR A 729 33.43 10.86 -45.66
C THR A 729 33.66 12.31 -46.07
N HIS A 730 33.29 13.29 -45.25
CA HIS A 730 33.58 14.71 -45.51
C HIS A 730 34.78 15.29 -44.73
N SER A 731 35.54 14.47 -44.01
CA SER A 731 36.75 14.91 -43.29
C SER A 731 38.05 14.67 -44.06
N GLY A 732 38.03 14.88 -45.38
CA GLY A 732 39.25 14.82 -46.18
C GLY A 732 39.01 14.93 -47.68
N GLU A 733 38.59 16.10 -48.17
CA GLU A 733 38.99 16.65 -49.47
C GLU A 733 38.60 18.13 -49.56
N ASP A 734 39.55 18.91 -50.07
CA ASP A 734 39.50 20.31 -50.55
C ASP A 734 39.44 21.48 -49.55
N THR A 735 40.65 21.97 -49.27
CA THR A 735 40.93 23.40 -49.16
C THR A 735 40.95 24.03 -50.56
N ALA A 736 40.47 25.27 -50.64
CA ALA A 736 40.53 26.22 -51.77
C ALA A 736 39.49 26.04 -52.90
N ASP A 737 38.41 26.83 -52.85
CA ASP A 737 38.18 27.96 -53.77
C ASP A 737 36.74 28.51 -53.64
N ALA A 738 36.61 29.81 -53.95
CA ALA A 738 35.38 30.55 -54.23
C ALA A 738 34.60 31.18 -53.05
N ASP A 739 35.00 32.41 -52.76
CA ASP A 739 34.19 33.63 -52.71
C ASP A 739 32.66 33.56 -52.90
N MET A 740 32.02 34.51 -52.21
CA MET A 740 30.80 35.24 -52.60
C MET A 740 29.43 34.53 -52.40
N GLN A 741 28.72 34.90 -51.33
CA GLN A 741 27.66 35.93 -51.39
C GLN A 741 26.78 35.97 -50.13
N ASN A 742 26.57 37.22 -49.69
CA ASN A 742 25.39 37.78 -49.03
C ASN A 742 25.05 37.29 -47.61
N ALA A 743 25.38 38.05 -46.57
CA ALA A 743 24.93 39.40 -46.19
C ALA A 743 23.57 39.42 -45.50
N GLY A 744 23.62 39.98 -44.29
CA GLY A 744 22.52 40.66 -43.61
C GLY A 744 21.80 39.79 -42.59
N THR A 745 21.66 40.17 -41.33
CA THR A 745 21.96 41.41 -40.60
C THR A 745 21.66 41.05 -39.14
N ASP A 746 22.57 41.31 -38.21
CA ASP A 746 22.51 42.43 -37.23
C ASP A 746 21.13 42.62 -36.58
N ALA A 747 20.94 42.82 -35.29
CA ALA A 747 21.75 43.06 -34.10
C ALA A 747 20.70 43.02 -32.95
N GLY A 748 20.94 42.81 -31.66
CA GLY A 748 22.08 43.13 -30.83
C GLY A 748 21.57 43.79 -29.55
N VAL A 749 22.22 43.43 -28.43
CA VAL A 749 22.51 44.29 -27.27
C VAL A 749 21.39 44.56 -26.24
N ALA A 750 21.51 43.92 -25.07
CA ALA A 750 21.79 44.46 -23.70
C ALA A 750 21.20 45.85 -23.30
N PRO A 751 21.00 46.22 -22.00
CA PRO A 751 21.98 46.00 -20.92
C PRO A 751 21.52 45.97 -19.43
N SER A 752 22.45 45.51 -18.58
CA SER A 752 22.95 46.07 -17.29
C SER A 752 22.03 46.53 -16.13
N ALA A 753 22.28 45.90 -14.98
CA ALA A 753 22.84 46.43 -13.71
C ALA A 753 22.01 47.30 -12.72
N ASN A 754 22.14 46.85 -11.45
CA ASN A 754 22.36 47.57 -10.19
C ASN A 754 21.23 47.81 -9.17
N GLU A 755 21.58 47.39 -7.95
CA GLU A 755 21.30 47.95 -6.61
C GLU A 755 20.03 47.56 -5.81
N ALA A 756 20.28 46.67 -4.84
CA ALA A 756 19.98 46.78 -3.41
C ALA A 756 18.57 47.20 -2.93
N SER A 757 17.90 46.29 -2.19
CA SER A 757 17.71 46.39 -0.73
C SER A 757 16.43 45.68 -0.24
N SER A 758 16.56 45.01 0.91
CA SER A 758 15.56 44.71 1.95
C SER A 758 14.23 44.01 1.61
N GLY A 759 13.91 42.99 2.39
CA GLY A 759 12.53 42.63 2.74
C GLY A 759 12.21 41.16 2.52
N GLU A 760 12.04 40.45 3.62
CA GLU A 760 11.50 39.09 3.71
C GLU A 760 10.13 38.98 3.03
N ASP A 761 9.89 37.92 2.25
CA ASP A 761 8.85 36.93 2.58
C ASP A 761 8.72 35.83 1.52
N HIS A 762 8.34 34.65 2.01
CA HIS A 762 8.05 33.41 1.30
C HIS A 762 6.97 33.57 0.22
N ASP A 763 7.21 32.95 -0.95
CA ASP A 763 6.23 32.29 -1.86
C ASP A 763 6.60 32.49 -3.33
N GLU A 764 7.54 31.69 -3.88
CA GLU A 764 7.68 31.56 -5.35
C GLU A 764 8.61 30.37 -5.73
N LEU A 765 8.31 29.17 -5.24
CA LEU A 765 8.94 27.92 -5.74
C LEU A 765 8.03 27.15 -6.72
N PHE A 766 6.88 27.72 -7.09
CA PHE A 766 5.83 27.03 -7.84
C PHE A 766 5.74 27.40 -9.34
N ASP A 767 6.46 28.42 -9.83
CA ASP A 767 6.29 28.92 -11.20
C ASP A 767 7.55 28.87 -12.10
N LYS A 768 8.63 28.21 -11.68
CA LYS A 768 9.86 28.06 -12.51
C LYS A 768 10.11 26.66 -13.08
N VAL A 769 9.19 25.72 -12.91
CA VAL A 769 9.32 24.34 -13.45
C VAL A 769 8.56 24.16 -14.78
N LEU A 770 7.88 25.18 -15.31
CA LEU A 770 7.04 25.04 -16.51
C LEU A 770 7.35 25.98 -17.69
N SER A 771 8.55 26.59 -17.78
CA SER A 771 8.87 27.41 -18.96
C SER A 771 10.34 27.38 -19.40
N GLY A 772 10.91 26.19 -19.56
CA GLY A 772 12.22 26.04 -20.18
C GLY A 772 12.62 24.59 -20.48
N CYS A 773 11.93 23.98 -21.44
CA CYS A 773 12.21 22.69 -22.11
C CYS A 773 12.33 21.42 -21.26
#